data_AF-A0A521U5A8-F1
#
_entry.id   AF-A0A521U5A8-F1
#
_cell.length_a   1.000
_cell.length_b   1.000
_cell.length_c   1.000
_cell.angle_alpha   90.00
_cell.angle_beta   90.00
_cell.angle_gamma   90.00
#
_symmetry.space_group_name_H-M   'P 1'
#
loop_
_entity.id
_entity.type
_entity.pdbx_description
1 polymer ?
#
loop_
_entity_poly.entity_id
_entity_poly.type
_entity_poly.pdbx_seq_one_letter_code
_entity_poly.pdbx_strand_id
1 'polypeptide(L)'
;MATSYDEGFERISRLCDEVAASKDLDINEDTTRLRFIDTVLFECLDWNKFTQVGTEEHVETGILDYSLRAPELLAVLEAKKMGISFKLPADLKNDKLKRSIAAIKSLDKKDKDKTISAAIDQCASYALDRGAPTAVVSNGWQFIAFDTQPGPGRSWRDGDALVFLSLEQVRDEFPVFWEVLSVEGVRQNLLQRKLAEGDRGSPCPKRSSIIANFNRAKNRNNLQADLQILGDLVLGGRIFEDRKLFQENCYCASGALSQFSRASRTYLEDRYPEIFQATAGTPSLTPATTRKGPESALVNLTNIRKPIILLGEVGVGKTTFLEHLFMIEWQDKSEDLIVLRMDLGDKPSRVADLPSMVNSEIERELLESYDIDIQENGFLRGVYHGELARFRKSPSGALAGVDDAAYHRAELDYLLKLQASFDEHLKAIFKHLVRGRRKIVVLIFDNVDQRDADMQKAAFIQAQVAASTWDIFVMLALRPKTFVESKAAGALSGYHPRAFTISPPRFDLLIDKRLETALKMLDGTLPLPVLGANVRMQVHETANYLRMLRRSFAHNQAIASFCEDISGGSMRLALDYVVGFMSCGHVDAKKILTLWAEGETYVIPYHEFVRGVMYGDREYYTGSESPILNVYDYNSSDRRELFVVLVVMSILAKAADADNAGFLAVDVCSARLTAIGYSRDQARNSIVRCVQARLIEDNLKTGQFAVDTSHVRLTSAGSHYLDHLTRSFVYTDAVSIDTPICDVEAFKLVKDVRMLDERVARSRAFLSYLDSVAREFPKLSQELNWQDVSSAVRGDIQRAEDSSSRRSHVR
;
A
#
# COMPACT_ATOMS: atom_id res chain seq x y z
N MET A 1 13.11 -1.30 29.84
CA MET A 1 14.27 -2.19 29.95
C MET A 1 13.90 -3.44 29.20
N ALA A 2 14.58 -3.75 28.10
CA ALA A 2 14.35 -4.92 27.28
C ALA A 2 15.58 -5.81 27.42
N THR A 3 15.53 -6.77 28.36
CA THR A 3 16.65 -7.65 28.71
C THR A 3 16.24 -9.09 29.07
N SER A 4 15.03 -9.59 28.77
CA SER A 4 14.62 -10.91 29.32
C SER A 4 15.07 -12.16 28.54
N TYR A 5 15.34 -12.09 27.24
CA TYR A 5 15.77 -13.27 26.45
C TYR A 5 17.18 -13.75 26.82
N ASP A 6 18.16 -12.85 26.82
CA ASP A 6 19.56 -13.18 27.10
C ASP A 6 19.74 -13.62 28.57
N GLU A 7 19.03 -12.97 29.50
CA GLU A 7 18.99 -13.37 30.92
C GLU A 7 18.39 -14.77 31.10
N GLY A 8 17.32 -15.10 30.36
CA GLY A 8 16.73 -16.43 30.36
C GLY A 8 17.66 -17.51 29.80
N PHE A 9 18.42 -17.20 28.73
CA PHE A 9 19.41 -18.10 28.14
C PHE A 9 20.59 -18.37 29.09
N GLU A 10 21.08 -17.35 29.79
CA GLU A 10 22.09 -17.53 30.82
C GLU A 10 21.58 -18.40 31.96
N ARG A 11 20.33 -18.20 32.39
CA ARG A 11 19.76 -18.97 33.50
C ARG A 11 19.55 -20.44 33.15
N ILE A 12 19.02 -20.75 31.96
CA ILE A 12 18.85 -22.14 31.52
C ILE A 12 20.19 -22.85 31.41
N SER A 13 21.24 -22.13 30.99
CA SER A 13 22.61 -22.67 30.93
C SER A 13 23.13 -23.03 32.32
N ARG A 14 22.94 -22.16 33.32
CA ARG A 14 23.30 -22.47 34.72
C ARG A 14 22.49 -23.63 35.29
N LEU A 15 21.19 -23.71 34.97
CA LEU A 15 20.34 -24.81 35.42
C LEU A 15 20.80 -26.17 34.85
N CYS A 16 21.27 -26.20 33.60
CA CYS A 16 21.89 -27.40 33.01
C CYS A 16 23.11 -27.85 33.83
N ASP A 17 24.00 -26.92 34.19
CA ASP A 17 25.21 -27.21 34.95
C ASP A 17 24.89 -27.68 36.39
N GLU A 18 23.89 -27.06 37.04
CA GLU A 18 23.40 -27.44 38.37
C GLU A 18 22.81 -28.86 38.38
N VAL A 19 22.08 -29.24 37.33
CA VAL A 19 21.51 -30.60 37.18
C VAL A 19 22.60 -31.63 36.91
N ALA A 20 23.55 -31.32 36.04
CA ALA A 20 24.67 -32.21 35.73
C ALA A 20 25.56 -32.50 36.96
N ALA A 21 25.63 -31.56 37.91
CA ALA A 21 26.38 -31.71 39.16
C ALA A 21 25.61 -32.47 40.27
N SER A 22 24.29 -32.65 40.13
CA SER A 22 23.46 -33.33 41.13
C SER A 22 23.58 -34.87 41.04
N LYS A 23 23.74 -35.54 42.18
CA LYS A 23 23.81 -37.02 42.27
C LYS A 23 22.48 -37.69 42.64
N ASP A 24 21.45 -36.91 42.94
CA ASP A 24 20.17 -37.39 43.47
C ASP A 24 19.03 -36.94 42.53
N LEU A 25 18.60 -37.85 41.65
CA LEU A 25 17.58 -37.59 40.61
C LEU A 25 16.20 -38.20 40.96
N ASP A 26 16.09 -38.92 42.08
CA ASP A 26 14.83 -39.51 42.54
C ASP A 26 14.11 -38.56 43.51
N ILE A 27 13.64 -37.44 42.97
CA ILE A 27 12.89 -36.42 43.72
C ILE A 27 11.39 -36.51 43.46
N ASN A 28 10.60 -36.16 44.47
CA ASN A 28 9.14 -36.12 44.35
C ASN A 28 8.67 -34.96 43.43
N GLU A 29 7.38 -34.95 43.14
CA GLU A 29 6.76 -34.04 42.17
C GLU A 29 6.86 -32.58 42.63
N ASP A 30 6.55 -32.31 43.91
CA ASP A 30 6.65 -30.98 44.52
C ASP A 30 8.07 -30.42 44.46
N THR A 31 9.08 -31.27 44.68
CA THR A 31 10.49 -30.85 44.56
C THR A 31 10.87 -30.61 43.10
N THR A 32 10.29 -31.36 42.16
CA THR A 32 10.50 -31.17 40.72
C THR A 32 9.91 -29.84 40.24
N ARG A 33 8.69 -29.53 40.70
CA ARG A 33 8.01 -28.25 40.49
C ARG A 33 8.86 -27.08 40.97
N LEU A 34 9.26 -27.11 42.25
CA LEU A 34 10.00 -26.02 42.90
C LEU A 34 11.39 -25.77 42.30
N ARG A 35 12.16 -26.84 42.00
CA ARG A 35 13.56 -26.70 41.60
C ARG A 35 13.79 -26.52 40.10
N PHE A 36 12.83 -26.93 39.27
CA PHE A 36 13.02 -26.97 37.82
C PHE A 36 11.94 -26.19 37.10
N ILE A 37 10.68 -26.59 37.26
CA ILE A 37 9.57 -26.00 36.48
C ILE A 37 9.38 -24.53 36.86
N ASP A 38 9.42 -24.20 38.16
CA ASP A 38 9.35 -22.82 38.64
C ASP A 38 10.51 -21.97 38.10
N THR A 39 11.74 -22.49 38.15
CA THR A 39 12.92 -21.80 37.61
C THR A 39 12.80 -21.58 36.10
N VAL A 40 12.30 -22.57 35.34
CA VAL A 40 12.10 -22.43 33.89
C VAL A 40 11.02 -21.41 33.59
N LEU A 41 9.86 -21.47 34.26
CA LEU A 41 8.76 -20.53 34.01
C LEU A 41 9.13 -19.09 34.40
N PHE A 42 9.66 -18.89 35.60
CA PHE A 42 9.84 -17.55 36.17
C PHE A 42 11.17 -16.90 35.81
N GLU A 43 12.24 -17.69 35.70
CA GLU A 43 13.60 -17.15 35.49
C GLU A 43 14.11 -17.39 34.06
N CYS A 44 13.55 -18.36 33.31
CA CYS A 44 13.97 -18.66 31.93
C CYS A 44 12.96 -18.26 30.85
N LEU A 45 11.67 -18.10 31.16
CA LEU A 45 10.60 -17.77 30.21
C LEU A 45 9.84 -16.48 30.56
N ASP A 46 10.27 -15.80 31.63
CA ASP A 46 9.80 -14.49 32.08
C ASP A 46 8.29 -14.44 32.42
N TRP A 47 7.72 -15.55 32.91
CA TRP A 47 6.36 -15.56 33.44
C TRP A 47 6.31 -14.89 34.81
N ASN A 48 5.46 -13.87 34.96
CA ASN A 48 5.28 -13.22 36.25
C ASN A 48 4.46 -14.10 37.20
N LYS A 49 5.12 -14.58 38.26
CA LYS A 49 4.52 -15.44 39.29
C LYS A 49 3.28 -14.88 40.00
N PHE A 50 3.11 -13.56 40.05
CA PHE A 50 2.01 -12.93 40.80
C PHE A 50 0.81 -12.59 39.93
N THR A 51 1.03 -12.34 38.63
CA THR A 51 -0.03 -11.83 37.75
C THR A 51 -0.37 -12.77 36.59
N GLN A 52 0.50 -13.72 36.26
CA GLN A 52 0.40 -14.53 35.04
C GLN A 52 0.39 -16.04 35.29
N VAL A 53 0.64 -16.50 36.52
CA VAL A 53 0.68 -17.94 36.83
C VAL A 53 -0.24 -18.25 38.01
N GLY A 54 -1.16 -19.19 37.82
CA GLY A 54 -1.98 -19.78 38.89
C GLY A 54 -1.59 -21.24 39.12
N THR A 55 -1.51 -21.67 40.37
CA THR A 55 -1.12 -23.04 40.75
C THR A 55 -2.25 -23.78 41.46
N GLU A 56 -2.32 -25.10 41.30
CA GLU A 56 -3.26 -25.98 42.00
C GLU A 56 -4.73 -25.57 41.81
N GLU A 57 -5.08 -25.17 40.58
CA GLU A 57 -6.45 -24.76 40.27
C GLU A 57 -7.35 -25.99 40.12
N HIS A 58 -8.49 -25.99 40.81
CA HIS A 58 -9.50 -27.03 40.69
C HIS A 58 -10.22 -26.98 39.32
N VAL A 59 -10.28 -28.12 38.63
CA VAL A 59 -11.03 -28.34 37.41
C VAL A 59 -12.00 -29.50 37.61
N GLU A 60 -13.04 -29.62 36.79
CA GLU A 60 -14.02 -30.72 36.94
C GLU A 60 -13.38 -32.11 36.85
N THR A 61 -12.25 -32.21 36.14
CA THR A 61 -11.51 -33.45 35.92
C THR A 61 -10.33 -33.67 36.88
N GLY A 62 -10.06 -32.76 37.84
CA GLY A 62 -8.94 -32.89 38.79
C GLY A 62 -8.37 -31.56 39.31
N ILE A 63 -7.07 -31.56 39.59
CA ILE A 63 -6.29 -30.38 39.99
C ILE A 63 -5.20 -30.18 38.95
N LEU A 64 -5.07 -28.96 38.43
CA LEU A 64 -4.05 -28.56 37.46
C LEU A 64 -2.86 -27.93 38.17
N ASP A 65 -1.64 -28.36 37.84
CA ASP A 65 -0.42 -27.87 38.50
C ASP A 65 -0.13 -26.39 38.21
N TYR A 66 -0.21 -25.98 36.93
CA TYR A 66 0.01 -24.60 36.51
C TYR A 66 -0.96 -24.17 35.40
N SER A 67 -1.47 -22.95 35.56
CA SER A 67 -2.25 -22.22 34.57
C SER A 67 -1.50 -20.95 34.19
N LEU A 68 -1.29 -20.72 32.90
CA LEU A 68 -0.49 -19.61 32.36
C LEU A 68 -1.41 -18.60 31.67
N ARG A 69 -1.41 -17.35 32.13
CA ARG A 69 -2.40 -16.32 31.82
C ARG A 69 -1.79 -14.99 31.40
N ALA A 70 -2.34 -14.34 30.37
CA ALA A 70 -1.93 -12.97 30.01
C ALA A 70 -2.96 -12.22 29.13
N PRO A 71 -4.05 -11.63 29.66
CA PRO A 71 -4.75 -11.89 30.94
C PRO A 71 -5.73 -13.08 30.87
N GLU A 72 -6.01 -13.56 29.66
CA GLU A 72 -6.79 -14.79 29.39
C GLU A 72 -5.94 -16.04 29.66
N LEU A 73 -6.56 -17.21 29.79
CA LEU A 73 -5.84 -18.48 29.93
C LEU A 73 -5.28 -18.92 28.57
N LEU A 74 -3.96 -19.01 28.46
CA LEU A 74 -3.29 -19.27 27.19
C LEU A 74 -2.61 -20.65 27.14
N ALA A 75 -2.13 -21.15 28.28
CA ALA A 75 -1.52 -22.47 28.37
C ALA A 75 -1.78 -23.11 29.73
N VAL A 76 -1.72 -24.44 29.76
CA VAL A 76 -1.70 -25.24 30.99
C VAL A 76 -0.46 -26.11 31.02
N LEU A 77 0.13 -26.32 32.20
CA LEU A 77 1.27 -27.19 32.38
C LEU A 77 0.99 -28.24 33.46
N GLU A 78 1.20 -29.50 33.09
CA GLU A 78 1.13 -30.67 33.97
C GLU A 78 2.55 -31.12 34.35
N ALA A 79 2.83 -31.18 35.64
CA ALA A 79 4.10 -31.62 36.19
C ALA A 79 4.10 -33.13 36.45
N LYS A 80 5.28 -33.74 36.39
CA LYS A 80 5.54 -35.13 36.81
C LYS A 80 6.86 -35.23 37.56
N LYS A 81 7.06 -36.31 38.30
CA LYS A 81 8.31 -36.60 39.02
C LYS A 81 9.49 -36.75 38.07
N MET A 82 10.64 -36.20 38.44
CA MET A 82 11.88 -36.25 37.64
C MET A 82 12.31 -37.68 37.25
N GLY A 83 12.13 -38.67 38.14
CA GLY A 83 12.50 -40.07 37.91
C GLY A 83 11.68 -40.78 36.82
N ILE A 84 10.59 -40.17 36.34
CA ILE A 84 9.81 -40.67 35.20
C ILE A 84 10.49 -40.19 33.91
N SER A 85 11.41 -41.01 33.39
CA SER A 85 12.12 -40.75 32.13
C SER A 85 11.22 -41.03 30.92
N PHE A 86 11.11 -40.06 30.00
CA PHE A 86 10.52 -40.31 28.68
C PHE A 86 11.51 -41.10 27.81
N LYS A 87 11.48 -42.44 27.90
CA LYS A 87 12.35 -43.30 27.08
C LYS A 87 11.86 -43.34 25.62
N LEU A 88 12.60 -42.71 24.72
CA LEU A 88 12.38 -42.82 23.27
C LEU A 88 13.40 -43.79 22.63
N PRO A 89 13.02 -44.59 21.61
CA PRO A 89 13.94 -45.47 20.89
C PRO A 89 15.11 -44.73 20.24
N ALA A 90 16.30 -45.34 20.28
CA ALA A 90 17.53 -44.80 19.68
C ALA A 90 17.46 -44.61 18.15
N ASP A 91 16.49 -45.24 17.49
CA ASP A 91 16.30 -45.20 16.03
C ASP A 91 15.62 -43.90 15.56
N LEU A 92 15.21 -43.04 16.51
CA LEU A 92 14.60 -41.73 16.29
C LEU A 92 15.57 -40.56 16.55
N LYS A 93 16.89 -40.82 16.54
CA LYS A 93 18.02 -39.86 16.62
C LYS A 93 18.19 -38.96 15.38
N ASN A 94 17.08 -38.46 14.83
CA ASN A 94 17.13 -37.26 14.01
C ASN A 94 16.70 -36.10 14.91
N ASP A 95 17.45 -34.98 14.90
CA ASP A 95 17.27 -33.72 15.65
C ASP A 95 15.94 -32.98 15.39
N LYS A 96 14.85 -33.71 15.17
CA LYS A 96 13.53 -33.12 14.95
C LYS A 96 12.83 -32.93 16.28
N LEU A 97 12.75 -31.68 16.71
CA LEU A 97 11.90 -31.19 17.82
C LEU A 97 10.42 -31.53 17.61
N LYS A 98 9.95 -31.54 16.36
CA LYS A 98 8.55 -31.81 16.00
C LYS A 98 8.26 -33.32 15.89
N ARG A 99 7.24 -33.81 16.60
CA ARG A 99 6.83 -35.23 16.67
C ARG A 99 5.30 -35.38 16.69
N SER A 100 4.75 -36.41 16.03
CA SER A 100 3.31 -36.72 16.13
C SER A 100 2.93 -37.23 17.52
N ILE A 101 1.79 -36.75 18.06
CA ILE A 101 1.24 -37.19 19.35
C ILE A 101 0.93 -38.69 19.34
N ALA A 102 0.42 -39.22 18.23
CA ALA A 102 0.18 -40.65 18.06
C ALA A 102 1.49 -41.46 18.15
N ALA A 103 2.59 -40.92 17.60
CA ALA A 103 3.90 -41.54 17.69
C ALA A 103 4.40 -41.56 19.15
N ILE A 104 4.28 -40.44 19.88
CA ILE A 104 4.65 -40.35 21.30
C ILE A 104 3.86 -41.36 22.13
N LYS A 105 2.53 -41.43 21.96
CA LYS A 105 1.66 -42.37 22.68
C LYS A 105 1.89 -43.83 22.30
N SER A 106 2.35 -44.11 21.08
CA SER A 106 2.62 -45.49 20.63
C SER A 106 3.84 -46.13 21.32
N LEU A 107 4.75 -45.31 21.85
CA LEU A 107 5.94 -45.76 22.57
C LEU A 107 5.59 -46.33 23.95
N ASP A 108 4.49 -45.83 24.54
CA ASP A 108 3.91 -46.25 25.81
C ASP A 108 3.27 -47.66 25.78
N LYS A 109 3.14 -48.28 24.59
CA LYS A 109 2.64 -49.66 24.45
C LYS A 109 3.72 -50.73 24.62
N LYS A 110 5.01 -50.37 24.58
CA LYS A 110 6.14 -51.32 24.65
C LYS A 110 6.75 -51.44 26.05
N ASP A 111 6.72 -50.37 26.85
CA ASP A 111 7.01 -50.40 28.29
C ASP A 111 5.69 -50.51 29.06
N LYS A 112 5.61 -51.38 30.07
CA LYS A 112 4.35 -51.69 30.78
C LYS A 112 3.81 -50.55 31.67
N ASP A 113 4.50 -49.42 31.74
CA ASP A 113 4.15 -48.25 32.55
C ASP A 113 3.62 -47.12 31.65
N LYS A 114 2.29 -47.00 31.56
CA LYS A 114 1.53 -46.05 30.71
C LYS A 114 1.63 -44.58 31.16
N THR A 115 2.82 -44.12 31.52
CA THR A 115 2.99 -42.91 32.33
C THR A 115 2.91 -41.64 31.48
N ILE A 116 3.35 -41.69 30.22
CA ILE A 116 3.42 -40.51 29.32
C ILE A 116 2.09 -40.28 28.62
N SER A 117 1.45 -41.34 28.09
CA SER A 117 0.14 -41.19 27.45
C SER A 117 -0.89 -40.71 28.46
N ALA A 118 -0.82 -41.19 29.71
CA ALA A 118 -1.68 -40.72 30.79
C ALA A 118 -1.46 -39.24 31.09
N ALA A 119 -0.21 -38.78 31.19
CA ALA A 119 0.11 -37.37 31.43
C ALA A 119 -0.36 -36.46 30.27
N ILE A 120 -0.18 -36.89 29.02
CA ILE A 120 -0.65 -36.15 27.84
C ILE A 120 -2.18 -36.11 27.80
N ASP A 121 -2.86 -37.22 28.05
CA ASP A 121 -4.33 -37.28 28.10
C ASP A 121 -4.89 -36.43 29.25
N GLN A 122 -4.23 -36.44 30.42
CA GLN A 122 -4.59 -35.63 31.57
C GLN A 122 -4.43 -34.13 31.28
N CYS A 123 -3.26 -33.71 30.79
CA CYS A 123 -2.98 -32.32 30.45
C CYS A 123 -3.91 -31.80 29.34
N ALA A 124 -4.19 -32.62 28.32
CA ALA A 124 -5.15 -32.28 27.27
C ALA A 124 -6.57 -32.12 27.81
N SER A 125 -7.00 -32.97 28.77
CA SER A 125 -8.30 -32.82 29.42
C SER A 125 -8.41 -31.48 30.12
N TYR A 126 -7.41 -31.13 30.94
CA TYR A 126 -7.38 -29.86 31.66
C TYR A 126 -7.40 -28.65 30.71
N ALA A 127 -6.64 -28.73 29.61
CA ALA A 127 -6.60 -27.69 28.59
C ALA A 127 -7.95 -27.51 27.89
N LEU A 128 -8.60 -28.61 27.51
CA LEU A 128 -9.91 -28.61 26.85
C LEU A 128 -11.02 -28.10 27.77
N ASP A 129 -11.05 -28.55 29.03
CA ASP A 129 -12.05 -28.15 30.02
C ASP A 129 -11.98 -26.65 30.33
N ARG A 130 -10.78 -26.06 30.30
CA ARG A 130 -10.54 -24.64 30.57
C ARG A 130 -10.40 -23.77 29.32
N GLY A 131 -10.49 -24.36 28.13
CA GLY A 131 -10.37 -23.64 26.86
C GLY A 131 -8.96 -23.13 26.52
N ALA A 132 -7.90 -23.68 27.13
CA ALA A 132 -6.52 -23.30 26.83
C ALA A 132 -6.06 -23.93 25.50
N PRO A 133 -5.55 -23.15 24.53
CA PRO A 133 -5.09 -23.67 23.23
C PRO A 133 -3.76 -24.42 23.29
N THR A 134 -2.97 -24.22 24.35
CA THR A 134 -1.65 -24.84 24.52
C THR A 134 -1.62 -25.74 25.75
N ALA A 135 -1.14 -26.97 25.59
CA ALA A 135 -0.90 -27.91 26.68
C ALA A 135 0.60 -28.27 26.75
N VAL A 136 1.15 -28.27 27.96
CA VAL A 136 2.56 -28.58 28.23
C VAL A 136 2.68 -29.66 29.29
N VAL A 137 3.46 -30.70 29.03
CA VAL A 137 3.80 -31.73 30.02
C VAL A 137 5.29 -31.65 30.31
N SER A 138 5.67 -31.66 31.59
CA SER A 138 7.09 -31.62 31.98
C SER A 138 7.40 -32.43 33.23
N ASN A 139 8.57 -33.06 33.24
CA ASN A 139 9.20 -33.68 34.42
C ASN A 139 10.40 -32.83 34.92
N GLY A 140 10.45 -31.55 34.57
CA GLY A 140 11.50 -30.60 34.92
C GLY A 140 12.61 -30.48 33.87
N TRP A 141 13.04 -31.58 33.26
CA TRP A 141 14.14 -31.59 32.28
C TRP A 141 13.72 -31.96 30.85
N GLN A 142 12.51 -32.48 30.68
CA GLN A 142 11.89 -32.73 29.39
C GLN A 142 10.59 -31.93 29.27
N PHE A 143 10.27 -31.48 28.06
CA PHE A 143 9.09 -30.68 27.78
C PHE A 143 8.37 -31.19 26.53
N ILE A 144 7.06 -31.39 26.64
CA ILE A 144 6.19 -31.77 25.52
C ILE A 144 5.10 -30.70 25.41
N ALA A 145 5.15 -29.88 24.36
CA ALA A 145 4.18 -28.80 24.12
C ALA A 145 3.36 -29.09 22.86
N PHE A 146 2.03 -29.00 22.94
CA PHE A 146 1.15 -29.31 21.81
C PHE A 146 -0.11 -28.45 21.78
N ASP A 147 -0.71 -28.38 20.59
CA ASP A 147 -1.97 -27.70 20.33
C ASP A 147 -3.16 -28.59 20.67
N THR A 148 -4.06 -28.09 21.51
CA THR A 148 -5.29 -28.79 21.93
C THR A 148 -6.47 -28.49 21.01
N GLN A 149 -6.36 -27.49 20.13
CA GLN A 149 -7.44 -27.00 19.26
C GLN A 149 -6.98 -26.80 17.79
N PRO A 150 -6.54 -27.87 17.07
CA PRO A 150 -5.93 -27.79 15.73
C PRO A 150 -6.87 -27.38 14.57
N GLY A 151 -8.08 -26.88 14.86
CA GLY A 151 -9.07 -26.41 13.89
C GLY A 151 -10.21 -27.41 13.60
N PRO A 152 -11.17 -27.02 12.72
CA PRO A 152 -12.40 -27.77 12.50
C PRO A 152 -12.15 -29.16 11.91
N GLY A 153 -12.70 -30.20 12.53
CA GLY A 153 -12.65 -31.58 12.02
C GLY A 153 -11.36 -32.35 12.32
N ARG A 154 -10.40 -31.77 13.06
CA ARG A 154 -9.17 -32.44 13.49
C ARG A 154 -9.17 -32.71 14.99
N SER A 155 -8.80 -33.92 15.38
CA SER A 155 -8.57 -34.24 16.80
C SER A 155 -7.16 -33.80 17.20
N TRP A 156 -7.00 -33.26 18.41
CA TRP A 156 -5.67 -33.04 19.01
C TRP A 156 -4.85 -34.34 19.08
N ARG A 157 -5.50 -35.51 19.12
CA ARG A 157 -4.83 -36.82 19.15
C ARG A 157 -4.03 -37.12 17.87
N ASP A 158 -4.44 -36.53 16.75
CA ASP A 158 -3.80 -36.68 15.44
C ASP A 158 -2.80 -35.54 15.16
N GLY A 159 -2.64 -34.62 16.10
CA GLY A 159 -1.74 -33.46 15.99
C GLY A 159 -0.26 -33.79 16.23
N ASP A 160 0.56 -32.77 16.08
CA ASP A 160 1.98 -32.79 16.40
C ASP A 160 2.27 -32.06 17.72
N ALA A 161 3.40 -32.37 18.32
CA ALA A 161 3.96 -31.77 19.52
C ALA A 161 5.42 -31.36 19.29
N LEU A 162 5.87 -30.32 19.97
CA LEU A 162 7.30 -30.04 20.15
C LEU A 162 7.79 -30.76 21.39
N VAL A 163 8.88 -31.52 21.24
CA VAL A 163 9.45 -32.37 22.28
C VAL A 163 10.90 -31.98 22.50
N PHE A 164 11.20 -31.53 23.71
CA PHE A 164 12.54 -31.29 24.22
C PHE A 164 12.90 -32.41 25.19
N LEU A 165 13.97 -33.14 24.89
CA LEU A 165 14.32 -34.41 25.53
C LEU A 165 15.29 -34.27 26.70
N SER A 166 15.95 -33.13 26.82
CA SER A 166 16.82 -32.82 27.95
C SER A 166 17.01 -31.31 28.10
N LEU A 167 17.54 -30.88 29.25
CA LEU A 167 17.87 -29.48 29.48
C LEU A 167 18.99 -29.01 28.54
N GLU A 168 19.92 -29.88 28.16
CA GLU A 168 20.94 -29.55 27.15
C GLU A 168 20.28 -29.26 25.79
N GLN A 169 19.26 -30.04 25.40
CA GLN A 169 18.51 -29.74 24.18
C GLN A 169 17.68 -28.46 24.31
N VAL A 170 17.11 -28.17 25.49
CA VAL A 170 16.43 -26.90 25.74
C VAL A 170 17.40 -25.73 25.63
N ARG A 171 18.63 -25.87 26.10
CA ARG A 171 19.69 -24.86 25.97
C ARG A 171 20.12 -24.68 24.52
N ASP A 172 20.42 -25.78 23.83
CA ASP A 172 20.93 -25.73 22.45
C ASP A 172 19.86 -25.20 21.47
N GLU A 173 18.58 -25.49 21.73
CA GLU A 173 17.41 -25.02 20.97
C GLU A 173 16.62 -23.91 21.69
N PHE A 174 17.28 -23.14 22.58
CA PHE A 174 16.62 -22.11 23.38
C PHE A 174 15.86 -21.05 22.58
N PRO A 175 16.33 -20.59 21.39
CA PRO A 175 15.53 -19.67 20.57
C PRO A 175 14.14 -20.22 20.26
N VAL A 176 14.06 -21.51 19.94
CA VAL A 176 12.79 -22.20 19.63
C VAL A 176 11.97 -22.41 20.89
N PHE A 177 12.60 -22.79 22.00
CA PHE A 177 11.93 -23.00 23.28
C PHE A 177 11.31 -21.70 23.81
N TRP A 178 12.06 -20.59 23.76
CA TRP A 178 11.57 -19.26 24.13
C TRP A 178 10.45 -18.79 23.21
N GLU A 179 10.61 -18.94 21.89
CA GLU A 179 9.61 -18.53 20.91
C GLU A 179 8.24 -19.19 21.17
N VAL A 180 8.21 -20.45 21.61
CA VAL A 180 6.94 -21.20 21.75
C VAL A 180 6.36 -21.22 23.16
N LEU A 181 7.16 -20.97 24.21
CA LEU A 181 6.72 -21.07 25.61
C LEU A 181 6.89 -19.78 26.45
N SER A 182 7.56 -18.75 25.94
CA SER A 182 7.58 -17.43 26.61
C SER A 182 6.20 -16.79 26.62
N VAL A 183 6.00 -15.80 27.50
CA VAL A 183 4.74 -15.04 27.61
C VAL A 183 4.26 -14.54 26.25
N GLU A 184 5.14 -13.87 25.50
CA GLU A 184 4.79 -13.29 24.21
C GLU A 184 4.61 -14.36 23.11
N GLY A 185 5.41 -15.43 23.18
CA GLY A 185 5.33 -16.56 22.26
C GLY A 185 4.00 -17.31 22.32
N VAL A 186 3.56 -17.61 23.55
CA VAL A 186 2.26 -18.25 23.80
C VAL A 186 1.11 -17.30 23.43
N ARG A 187 1.21 -16.01 23.77
CA ARG A 187 0.21 -14.99 23.40
C ARG A 187 0.00 -14.86 21.89
N GLN A 188 1.06 -15.02 21.11
CA GLN A 188 1.01 -14.94 19.64
C GLN A 188 0.67 -16.27 18.95
N ASN A 189 0.38 -17.34 19.71
CA ASN A 189 0.15 -18.70 19.21
C ASN A 189 1.30 -19.22 18.32
N LEU A 190 2.55 -18.92 18.69
CA LEU A 190 3.72 -19.29 17.87
C LEU A 190 3.95 -20.81 17.85
N LEU A 191 3.61 -21.51 18.94
CA LEU A 191 3.61 -22.98 18.97
C LEU A 191 2.71 -23.55 17.87
N GLN A 192 1.46 -23.07 17.77
CA GLN A 192 0.49 -23.52 16.78
C GLN A 192 0.97 -23.23 15.36
N ARG A 193 1.54 -22.04 15.12
CA ARG A 193 2.14 -21.69 13.82
C ARG A 193 3.27 -22.65 13.45
N LYS A 194 4.17 -22.92 14.39
CA LYS A 194 5.34 -23.80 14.19
C LYS A 194 4.94 -25.26 13.99
N LEU A 195 3.89 -25.72 14.69
CA LEU A 195 3.30 -27.03 14.47
C LEU A 195 2.58 -27.10 13.10
N ALA A 196 1.92 -26.03 12.66
CA ALA A 196 1.28 -25.94 11.35
C ALA A 196 2.26 -25.78 10.18
N GLU A 197 3.47 -25.24 10.40
CA GLU A 197 4.48 -25.03 9.35
C GLU A 197 4.93 -26.34 8.69
N GLY A 198 4.97 -27.44 9.43
CA GLY A 198 5.25 -28.77 8.85
C GLY A 198 4.07 -29.42 8.11
N ASP A 199 2.86 -28.85 8.19
CA ASP A 199 1.64 -29.33 7.52
C ASP A 199 1.29 -28.51 6.27
N ARG A 200 2.02 -27.41 6.03
CA ARG A 200 2.07 -26.76 4.72
C ARG A 200 2.89 -27.67 3.81
N GLY A 201 2.23 -28.59 3.11
CA GLY A 201 2.86 -29.35 2.03
C GLY A 201 3.65 -28.40 1.09
N SER A 202 4.69 -28.92 0.43
CA SER A 202 5.55 -28.10 -0.43
C SER A 202 4.70 -27.22 -1.36
N PRO A 203 5.02 -25.92 -1.50
CA PRO A 203 4.29 -25.03 -2.39
C PRO A 203 4.24 -25.61 -3.79
N CYS A 204 3.11 -25.45 -4.46
CA CYS A 204 2.98 -25.96 -5.82
C CYS A 204 3.96 -25.22 -6.74
N PRO A 205 4.61 -25.92 -7.68
CA PRO A 205 5.60 -25.30 -8.54
C PRO A 205 4.92 -24.31 -9.49
N LYS A 206 5.60 -23.19 -9.78
CA LYS A 206 5.25 -22.29 -10.88
C LYS A 206 6.03 -22.69 -12.13
N ARG A 207 5.48 -22.44 -13.32
CA ARG A 207 6.26 -22.64 -14.55
C ARG A 207 7.40 -21.63 -14.63
N SER A 208 7.20 -20.42 -14.11
CA SER A 208 8.19 -19.35 -14.02
C SER A 208 9.49 -19.75 -13.31
N SER A 209 9.46 -20.66 -12.33
CA SER A 209 10.66 -21.09 -11.60
C SER A 209 11.60 -21.99 -12.40
N ILE A 210 11.13 -22.57 -13.52
CA ILE A 210 11.90 -23.49 -14.38
C ILE A 210 12.38 -22.80 -15.67
N ILE A 211 11.75 -21.69 -16.07
CA ILE A 211 12.12 -20.96 -17.28
C ILE A 211 13.47 -20.26 -17.06
N ALA A 212 14.47 -20.65 -17.86
CA ALA A 212 15.75 -19.95 -17.88
C ALA A 212 15.54 -18.49 -18.33
N ASN A 213 16.16 -17.54 -17.61
CA ASN A 213 16.04 -16.10 -17.87
C ASN A 213 14.60 -15.55 -17.81
N PHE A 214 13.73 -16.10 -16.95
CA PHE A 214 12.36 -15.62 -16.77
C PHE A 214 12.26 -14.10 -16.53
N ASN A 215 13.17 -13.52 -15.75
CA ASN A 215 13.19 -12.08 -15.46
C ASN A 215 13.85 -11.23 -16.57
N ARG A 216 14.07 -11.76 -17.77
CA ARG A 216 14.72 -11.02 -18.86
C ARG A 216 13.83 -9.88 -19.35
N ALA A 217 14.44 -8.72 -19.55
CA ALA A 217 13.80 -7.62 -20.27
C ALA A 217 13.69 -7.95 -21.76
N LYS A 218 12.53 -7.66 -22.35
CA LYS A 218 12.31 -7.81 -23.78
C LYS A 218 13.08 -6.73 -24.52
N ASN A 219 13.74 -7.11 -25.62
CA ASN A 219 14.54 -6.18 -26.41
C ASN A 219 13.65 -5.04 -26.94
N ARG A 220 14.08 -3.80 -26.67
CA ARG A 220 13.47 -2.60 -27.24
C ARG A 220 14.15 -2.22 -28.56
N ASN A 221 13.40 -1.68 -29.51
CA ASN A 221 13.94 -1.06 -30.71
C ASN A 221 14.14 0.46 -30.50
N ASN A 222 14.86 1.12 -31.41
CA ASN A 222 15.13 2.56 -31.31
C ASN A 222 13.84 3.40 -31.27
N LEU A 223 12.82 3.00 -32.04
CA LEU A 223 11.50 3.66 -32.05
C LEU A 223 10.83 3.60 -30.66
N GLN A 224 10.90 2.47 -29.95
CA GLN A 224 10.35 2.32 -28.60
C GLN A 224 11.10 3.18 -27.58
N ALA A 225 12.41 3.39 -27.76
CA ALA A 225 13.18 4.32 -26.95
C ALA A 225 12.73 5.77 -27.21
N ASP A 226 12.55 6.16 -28.47
CA ASP A 226 12.04 7.49 -28.86
C ASP A 226 10.62 7.72 -28.29
N LEU A 227 9.75 6.71 -28.39
CA LEU A 227 8.39 6.75 -27.84
C LEU A 227 8.37 6.85 -26.32
N GLN A 228 9.29 6.17 -25.62
CA GLN A 228 9.43 6.31 -24.16
C GLN A 228 9.82 7.73 -23.78
N ILE A 229 10.81 8.32 -24.46
CA ILE A 229 11.28 9.69 -24.19
C ILE A 229 10.13 10.70 -24.36
N LEU A 230 9.40 10.62 -25.48
CA LEU A 230 8.25 11.51 -25.72
C LEU A 230 7.07 11.22 -24.78
N GLY A 231 6.85 9.96 -24.44
CA GLY A 231 5.86 9.54 -23.45
C GLY A 231 6.15 10.19 -22.09
N ASP A 232 7.37 10.06 -21.59
CA ASP A 232 7.79 10.65 -20.31
C ASP A 232 7.72 12.18 -20.34
N LEU A 233 8.06 12.78 -21.49
CA LEU A 233 8.02 14.23 -21.66
C LEU A 233 6.59 14.78 -21.66
N VAL A 234 5.71 14.27 -22.52
CA VAL A 234 4.40 14.87 -22.79
C VAL A 234 3.28 14.24 -21.96
N LEU A 235 3.31 12.92 -21.77
CA LEU A 235 2.34 12.18 -20.95
C LEU A 235 2.74 12.25 -19.47
N GLY A 236 4.01 12.05 -19.15
CA GLY A 236 4.52 12.14 -17.78
C GLY A 236 4.59 13.57 -17.24
N GLY A 237 4.84 14.56 -18.12
CA GLY A 237 4.87 15.99 -17.78
C GLY A 237 6.00 16.42 -16.83
N ARG A 238 7.00 15.54 -16.60
CA ARG A 238 8.10 15.76 -15.64
C ARG A 238 9.28 16.52 -16.23
N ILE A 239 9.45 16.49 -17.55
CA ILE A 239 10.63 17.01 -18.26
C ILE A 239 10.29 18.31 -19.04
N PHE A 240 9.05 18.82 -18.90
CA PHE A 240 8.62 20.04 -19.57
C PHE A 240 9.12 21.29 -18.83
N GLU A 241 10.21 21.90 -19.33
CA GLU A 241 10.78 23.14 -18.76
C GLU A 241 9.80 24.32 -18.86
N ASP A 242 9.16 24.51 -20.02
CA ASP A 242 8.13 25.55 -20.18
C ASP A 242 6.76 25.07 -19.63
N ARG A 243 6.57 25.31 -18.33
CA ARG A 243 5.33 24.97 -17.62
C ARG A 243 4.12 25.72 -18.17
N LYS A 244 4.28 26.95 -18.65
CA LYS A 244 3.16 27.75 -19.14
C LYS A 244 2.62 27.16 -20.43
N LEU A 245 3.50 26.88 -21.39
CA LEU A 245 3.13 26.25 -22.66
C LEU A 245 2.45 24.90 -22.45
N PHE A 246 2.94 24.12 -21.47
CA PHE A 246 2.33 22.86 -21.08
C PHE A 246 0.90 23.05 -20.56
N GLN A 247 0.65 24.04 -19.70
CA GLN A 247 -0.69 24.31 -19.18
C GLN A 247 -1.66 24.74 -20.29
N GLU A 248 -1.24 25.63 -21.21
CA GLU A 248 -2.06 26.08 -22.34
C GLU A 248 -2.55 24.94 -23.23
N ASN A 249 -1.67 23.95 -23.47
CA ASN A 249 -1.94 22.89 -24.44
C ASN A 249 -2.49 21.60 -23.81
N CYS A 250 -2.09 21.28 -22.57
CA CYS A 250 -2.39 19.98 -21.95
C CYS A 250 -3.42 20.04 -20.80
N TYR A 251 -3.75 21.22 -20.27
CA TYR A 251 -4.73 21.31 -19.18
C TYR A 251 -6.12 20.88 -19.64
N CYS A 252 -6.77 20.04 -18.83
CA CYS A 252 -8.16 19.63 -19.03
C CYS A 252 -8.97 20.03 -17.80
N ALA A 253 -9.95 20.92 -17.99
CA ALA A 253 -10.89 21.25 -16.94
C ALA A 253 -11.67 20.00 -16.53
N SER A 254 -11.93 19.85 -15.23
CA SER A 254 -12.73 18.76 -14.69
C SER A 254 -14.13 18.78 -15.35
N GLY A 255 -14.43 17.75 -16.12
CA GLY A 255 -15.75 17.52 -16.72
C GLY A 255 -16.55 16.50 -15.91
N ALA A 256 -17.85 16.37 -16.19
CA ALA A 256 -18.59 15.20 -15.73
C ALA A 256 -17.86 13.93 -16.21
N LEU A 257 -17.55 13.01 -15.28
CA LEU A 257 -16.98 11.70 -15.58
C LEU A 257 -17.75 11.05 -16.75
N SER A 258 -17.05 10.27 -17.58
CA SER A 258 -17.64 9.63 -18.75
C SER A 258 -18.92 8.88 -18.34
N GLN A 259 -19.96 8.88 -19.20
CA GLN A 259 -21.22 8.16 -18.90
C GLN A 259 -21.03 6.65 -18.70
N PHE A 260 -19.86 6.12 -19.07
CA PHE A 260 -19.54 4.71 -19.11
C PHE A 260 -18.90 4.19 -17.82
N SER A 261 -18.36 5.07 -16.97
CA SER A 261 -17.80 4.71 -15.67
C SER A 261 -18.85 4.78 -14.54
N ARG A 262 -20.01 4.10 -14.70
CA ARG A 262 -21.08 4.14 -13.68
C ARG A 262 -20.54 3.83 -12.27
N ALA A 263 -19.61 2.89 -12.14
CA ALA A 263 -18.93 2.56 -10.88
C ALA A 263 -18.03 3.69 -10.36
N SER A 264 -17.20 4.30 -11.20
CA SER A 264 -16.29 5.41 -10.81
C SER A 264 -17.03 6.70 -10.47
N ARG A 265 -18.23 6.89 -11.04
CA ARG A 265 -19.12 8.04 -10.80
C ARG A 265 -19.78 7.95 -9.43
N THR A 266 -20.43 6.82 -9.12
CA THR A 266 -20.92 6.48 -7.76
C THR A 266 -19.77 6.56 -6.75
N TYR A 267 -18.60 6.04 -7.09
CA TYR A 267 -17.42 6.01 -6.22
C TYR A 267 -16.86 7.39 -5.80
N LEU A 268 -16.90 8.41 -6.68
CA LEU A 268 -16.41 9.76 -6.39
C LEU A 268 -17.53 10.70 -5.93
N GLU A 269 -18.70 10.67 -6.57
CA GLU A 269 -19.83 11.57 -6.26
C GLU A 269 -20.48 11.22 -4.90
N ASP A 270 -20.49 9.95 -4.48
CA ASP A 270 -21.02 9.54 -3.16
C ASP A 270 -19.98 9.66 -2.03
N ARG A 271 -18.69 9.72 -2.38
CA ARG A 271 -17.57 9.77 -1.41
C ARG A 271 -17.54 11.03 -0.57
N TYR A 272 -17.73 12.17 -1.22
CA TYR A 272 -17.57 13.48 -0.60
C TYR A 272 -18.78 13.88 0.26
N PRO A 273 -20.04 13.57 -0.08
CA PRO A 273 -21.16 13.85 0.79
C PRO A 273 -21.13 13.01 2.06
N GLU A 274 -20.85 11.70 2.01
CA GLU A 274 -20.93 10.80 3.18
C GLU A 274 -19.86 11.07 4.24
N ILE A 275 -18.59 11.21 3.82
CA ILE A 275 -17.47 11.54 4.72
C ILE A 275 -17.77 12.86 5.47
N PHE A 276 -18.49 13.79 4.83
CA PHE A 276 -18.75 15.12 5.36
C PHE A 276 -20.11 15.22 6.07
N GLN A 277 -21.09 14.34 5.77
CA GLN A 277 -22.37 14.21 6.48
C GLN A 277 -22.20 13.59 7.86
N ALA A 278 -21.25 12.66 8.03
CA ALA A 278 -20.91 12.10 9.34
C ALA A 278 -20.35 13.14 10.34
N THR A 279 -19.97 14.33 9.86
CA THR A 279 -19.33 15.38 10.67
C THR A 279 -20.20 16.63 10.69
N ALA A 280 -21.03 16.80 11.71
CA ALA A 280 -21.91 17.97 11.86
C ALA A 280 -21.14 19.31 11.68
N GLY A 281 -21.68 20.21 10.85
CA GLY A 281 -21.15 21.57 10.66
C GLY A 281 -20.02 21.73 9.62
N THR A 282 -19.99 20.91 8.57
CA THR A 282 -19.07 21.02 7.42
C THR A 282 -19.47 22.17 6.48
N PRO A 283 -18.50 22.96 5.96
CA PRO A 283 -18.80 23.95 4.93
C PRO A 283 -19.33 23.24 3.67
N SER A 284 -20.25 23.89 2.95
CA SER A 284 -20.73 23.44 1.64
C SER A 284 -19.52 23.16 0.73
N LEU A 285 -19.33 21.90 0.33
CA LEU A 285 -18.27 21.52 -0.60
C LEU A 285 -18.60 22.11 -1.97
N THR A 286 -17.81 23.09 -2.39
CA THR A 286 -17.91 23.70 -3.72
C THR A 286 -16.86 23.09 -4.66
N PRO A 287 -17.24 22.63 -5.86
CA PRO A 287 -16.27 22.25 -6.88
C PRO A 287 -15.31 23.41 -7.20
N ALA A 288 -14.02 23.13 -7.33
CA ALA A 288 -13.00 24.15 -7.65
C ALA A 288 -13.15 24.69 -9.09
N THR A 289 -13.71 23.86 -9.97
CA THR A 289 -13.95 24.16 -11.39
C THR A 289 -15.42 23.97 -11.72
N THR A 290 -15.97 24.90 -12.51
CA THR A 290 -17.33 24.82 -13.07
C THR A 290 -17.25 24.81 -14.60
N ARG A 291 -18.39 24.60 -15.28
CA ARG A 291 -18.47 24.70 -16.75
C ARG A 291 -18.00 26.05 -17.32
N LYS A 292 -17.88 27.10 -16.50
CA LYS A 292 -17.44 28.45 -16.89
C LYS A 292 -16.00 28.78 -16.46
N GLY A 293 -15.24 27.83 -15.93
CA GLY A 293 -13.88 28.04 -15.40
C GLY A 293 -13.79 27.89 -13.88
N PRO A 294 -12.70 28.35 -13.23
CA PRO A 294 -12.53 28.32 -11.78
C PRO A 294 -13.69 29.01 -11.04
N GLU A 295 -14.06 28.51 -9.86
CA GLU A 295 -15.17 29.05 -9.08
C GLU A 295 -14.89 30.51 -8.63
N SER A 296 -15.89 31.39 -8.71
CA SER A 296 -15.69 32.84 -8.54
C SER A 296 -15.17 33.26 -7.16
N ALA A 297 -15.39 32.44 -6.11
CA ALA A 297 -14.86 32.70 -4.78
C ALA A 297 -13.39 32.29 -4.62
N LEU A 298 -12.85 31.43 -5.51
CA LEU A 298 -11.40 31.24 -5.70
C LEU A 298 -10.76 32.44 -6.41
N VAL A 299 -11.48 33.08 -7.33
CA VAL A 299 -10.98 34.18 -8.17
C VAL A 299 -11.04 35.55 -7.47
N ASN A 300 -12.02 35.76 -6.58
CA ASN A 300 -12.18 36.98 -5.78
C ASN A 300 -11.45 36.87 -4.43
N LEU A 301 -10.16 37.17 -4.45
CA LEU A 301 -9.26 37.13 -3.29
C LEU A 301 -9.46 38.24 -2.24
N THR A 302 -10.54 39.03 -2.24
CA THR A 302 -10.64 40.15 -1.29
C THR A 302 -10.86 39.68 0.16
N ASN A 303 -9.97 40.08 1.10
CA ASN A 303 -10.11 39.95 2.56
C ASN A 303 -10.24 38.52 3.13
N ILE A 304 -9.41 37.58 2.68
CA ILE A 304 -9.43 36.21 3.21
C ILE A 304 -8.27 36.00 4.21
N ARG A 305 -8.57 36.05 5.52
CA ARG A 305 -7.63 35.69 6.62
C ARG A 305 -7.63 34.21 6.99
N LYS A 306 -8.05 33.35 6.07
CA LYS A 306 -8.24 31.91 6.28
C LYS A 306 -7.63 31.13 5.12
N PRO A 307 -7.04 29.96 5.38
CA PRO A 307 -6.51 29.13 4.31
C PRO A 307 -7.64 28.60 3.41
N ILE A 308 -7.36 28.53 2.12
CA ILE A 308 -8.18 27.88 1.11
C ILE A 308 -7.67 26.44 0.97
N ILE A 309 -8.57 25.46 1.11
CA ILE A 309 -8.20 24.05 1.06
C ILE A 309 -8.67 23.46 -0.26
N LEU A 310 -7.75 22.81 -0.98
CA LEU A 310 -8.05 22.01 -2.17
C LEU A 310 -8.07 20.54 -1.79
N LEU A 311 -9.25 19.94 -1.86
CA LEU A 311 -9.51 18.55 -1.50
C LEU A 311 -9.54 17.67 -2.75
N GLY A 312 -8.70 16.64 -2.77
CA GLY A 312 -8.68 15.65 -3.85
C GLY A 312 -7.75 14.50 -3.53
N GLU A 313 -7.99 13.34 -4.14
CA GLU A 313 -7.12 12.17 -3.99
C GLU A 313 -5.75 12.37 -4.66
N VAL A 314 -4.80 11.47 -4.41
CA VAL A 314 -3.50 11.48 -5.07
C VAL A 314 -3.69 11.25 -6.58
N GLY A 315 -3.06 12.07 -7.42
CA GLY A 315 -3.08 11.90 -8.87
C GLY A 315 -4.31 12.45 -9.61
N VAL A 316 -5.23 13.14 -8.93
CA VAL A 316 -6.42 13.77 -9.59
C VAL A 316 -6.11 15.08 -10.32
N GLY A 317 -4.90 15.64 -10.15
CA GLY A 317 -4.46 16.86 -10.84
C GLY A 317 -4.44 18.15 -10.01
N LYS A 318 -4.28 18.07 -8.67
CA LYS A 318 -4.24 19.24 -7.78
C LYS A 318 -3.14 20.26 -8.16
N THR A 319 -1.90 19.80 -8.31
CA THR A 319 -0.77 20.63 -8.78
C THR A 319 -1.02 21.24 -10.16
N THR A 320 -1.55 20.43 -11.09
CA THR A 320 -1.86 20.89 -12.45
C THR A 320 -2.94 21.97 -12.46
N PHE A 321 -3.95 21.85 -11.59
CA PHE A 321 -4.96 22.90 -11.39
C PHE A 321 -4.36 24.19 -10.83
N LEU A 322 -3.51 24.09 -9.80
CA LEU A 322 -2.86 25.25 -9.18
C LEU A 322 -1.98 26.00 -10.20
N GLU A 323 -1.17 25.27 -10.96
CA GLU A 323 -0.35 25.87 -12.01
C GLU A 323 -1.21 26.55 -13.10
N HIS A 324 -2.27 25.89 -13.58
CA HIS A 324 -3.17 26.50 -14.56
C HIS A 324 -3.85 27.78 -14.03
N LEU A 325 -4.30 27.76 -12.77
CA LEU A 325 -4.94 28.92 -12.13
C LEU A 325 -4.01 30.13 -12.12
N PHE A 326 -2.75 29.96 -11.72
CA PHE A 326 -1.83 31.09 -11.57
C PHE A 326 -1.10 31.48 -12.86
N MET A 327 -0.79 30.53 -13.74
CA MET A 327 -0.03 30.80 -14.96
C MET A 327 -0.90 31.27 -16.13
N ILE A 328 -2.15 30.80 -16.18
CA ILE A 328 -3.07 31.05 -17.31
C ILE A 328 -4.22 31.95 -16.88
N GLU A 329 -5.04 31.52 -15.92
CA GLU A 329 -6.26 32.26 -15.54
C GLU A 329 -5.95 33.62 -14.90
N TRP A 330 -4.83 33.75 -14.20
CA TRP A 330 -4.40 34.99 -13.54
C TRP A 330 -3.25 35.70 -14.25
N GLN A 331 -3.03 35.38 -15.53
CA GLN A 331 -2.01 36.04 -16.33
C GLN A 331 -2.18 37.57 -16.35
N ASP A 332 -3.42 38.07 -16.39
CA ASP A 332 -3.70 39.51 -16.36
C ASP A 332 -3.29 40.21 -15.06
N LYS A 333 -3.03 39.44 -14.00
CA LYS A 333 -2.56 39.92 -12.68
C LYS A 333 -1.09 39.56 -12.43
N SER A 334 -0.37 39.00 -13.41
CA SER A 334 0.95 38.40 -13.19
C SER A 334 1.99 39.39 -12.67
N GLU A 335 1.95 40.65 -13.12
CA GLU A 335 2.90 41.67 -12.67
C GLU A 335 2.80 41.96 -11.17
N ASP A 336 1.60 41.82 -10.60
CA ASP A 336 1.34 42.07 -9.19
C ASP A 336 1.30 40.79 -8.36
N LEU A 337 1.37 39.62 -8.97
CA LEU A 337 1.22 38.32 -8.32
C LEU A 337 2.59 37.71 -7.96
N ILE A 338 2.75 37.34 -6.68
CA ILE A 338 3.87 36.56 -6.18
C ILE A 338 3.32 35.22 -5.68
N VAL A 339 3.63 34.14 -6.40
CA VAL A 339 3.28 32.76 -6.03
C VAL A 339 4.50 32.07 -5.43
N LEU A 340 4.38 31.67 -4.16
CA LEU A 340 5.38 30.95 -3.40
C LEU A 340 4.89 29.51 -3.22
N ARG A 341 5.48 28.56 -3.95
CA ARG A 341 5.03 27.16 -3.95
C ARG A 341 5.95 26.29 -3.10
N MET A 342 5.35 25.64 -2.12
CA MET A 342 6.00 24.74 -1.17
C MET A 342 5.65 23.30 -1.52
N ASP A 343 6.53 22.63 -2.27
CA ASP A 343 6.37 21.21 -2.55
C ASP A 343 6.86 20.37 -1.37
N LEU A 344 5.91 19.84 -0.59
CA LEU A 344 6.23 18.97 0.53
C LEU A 344 6.52 17.53 0.09
N GLY A 345 6.32 17.14 -1.17
CA GLY A 345 6.54 15.78 -1.67
C GLY A 345 8.01 15.39 -1.83
N ASP A 346 8.86 16.33 -2.25
CA ASP A 346 10.23 16.01 -2.67
C ASP A 346 11.28 16.08 -1.54
N LYS A 347 10.96 16.66 -0.37
CA LYS A 347 11.95 16.96 0.68
C LYS A 347 11.83 16.09 1.94
N PRO A 348 12.80 15.21 2.24
CA PRO A 348 12.81 14.47 3.50
C PRO A 348 12.97 15.47 4.66
N SER A 349 11.88 15.72 5.38
CA SER A 349 11.81 16.69 6.47
C SER A 349 11.15 16.04 7.68
N ARG A 350 11.68 16.33 8.87
CA ARG A 350 10.99 16.02 10.12
C ARG A 350 9.95 17.08 10.37
N VAL A 351 8.86 16.70 11.04
CA VAL A 351 7.77 17.63 11.39
C VAL A 351 8.27 18.88 12.12
N ALA A 352 9.28 18.75 12.97
CA ALA A 352 9.87 19.85 13.73
C ALA A 352 10.58 20.91 12.86
N ASP A 353 11.08 20.52 11.68
CA ASP A 353 11.86 21.39 10.79
C ASP A 353 10.96 22.09 9.75
N LEU A 354 9.64 21.84 9.77
CA LEU A 354 8.72 22.41 8.80
C LEU A 354 8.73 23.96 8.80
N PRO A 355 8.72 24.68 9.94
CA PRO A 355 8.76 26.15 9.92
C PRO A 355 10.05 26.70 9.31
N SER A 356 11.21 26.16 9.68
CA SER A 356 12.50 26.61 9.15
C SER A 356 12.66 26.32 7.66
N MET A 357 12.17 25.16 7.21
CA MET A 357 12.11 24.85 5.77
C MET A 357 11.17 25.80 5.04
N VAL A 358 10.00 26.11 5.61
CA VAL A 358 9.07 27.07 4.97
C VAL A 358 9.73 28.42 4.75
N ASN A 359 10.49 28.85 5.73
CA ASN A 359 11.21 30.10 5.73
C ASN A 359 12.30 30.17 4.65
N SER A 360 13.18 29.17 4.59
CA SER A 360 14.29 29.14 3.62
C SER A 360 13.79 29.06 2.17
N GLU A 361 12.65 28.40 1.96
CA GLU A 361 12.03 28.27 0.65
C GLU A 361 11.37 29.57 0.18
N ILE A 362 10.69 30.29 1.08
CA ILE A 362 10.15 31.62 0.78
C ILE A 362 11.28 32.55 0.34
N GLU A 363 12.38 32.56 1.09
CA GLU A 363 13.56 33.38 0.77
C GLU A 363 14.14 33.02 -0.60
N ARG A 364 14.35 31.72 -0.85
CA ARG A 364 14.86 31.25 -2.15
C ARG A 364 13.94 31.65 -3.31
N GLU A 365 12.64 31.38 -3.20
CA GLU A 365 11.67 31.69 -4.27
C GLU A 365 11.54 33.20 -4.53
N LEU A 366 11.56 34.03 -3.49
CA LEU A 366 11.54 35.49 -3.65
C LEU A 366 12.76 35.99 -4.42
N LEU A 367 13.95 35.43 -4.14
CA LEU A 367 15.19 35.81 -4.81
C LEU A 367 15.26 35.25 -6.24
N GLU A 368 15.12 33.93 -6.41
CA GLU A 368 15.34 33.24 -7.69
C GLU A 368 14.23 33.52 -8.71
N SER A 369 12.96 33.56 -8.28
CA SER A 369 11.81 33.68 -9.18
C SER A 369 11.34 35.13 -9.39
N TYR A 370 11.60 36.02 -8.43
CA TYR A 370 11.08 37.40 -8.44
C TYR A 370 12.15 38.50 -8.32
N ASP A 371 13.43 38.15 -8.17
CA ASP A 371 14.53 39.10 -7.98
C ASP A 371 14.31 40.03 -6.75
N ILE A 372 13.70 39.48 -5.69
CA ILE A 372 13.44 40.16 -4.43
C ILE A 372 14.40 39.62 -3.37
N ASP A 373 15.53 40.30 -3.19
CA ASP A 373 16.45 40.03 -2.09
C ASP A 373 15.92 40.64 -0.79
N ILE A 374 15.39 39.78 0.09
CA ILE A 374 14.87 40.19 1.40
C ILE A 374 15.96 40.56 2.41
N GLN A 375 17.23 40.25 2.12
CA GLN A 375 18.39 40.61 2.93
C GLN A 375 19.04 41.93 2.49
N GLU A 376 18.67 42.46 1.32
CA GLU A 376 19.25 43.70 0.79
C GLU A 376 18.95 44.90 1.69
N ASN A 377 19.99 45.66 2.06
CA ASN A 377 19.86 46.84 2.93
C ASN A 377 18.86 47.89 2.36
N GLY A 378 18.85 48.09 1.04
CA GLY A 378 17.89 48.98 0.38
C GLY A 378 16.43 48.54 0.59
N PHE A 379 16.18 47.25 0.37
CA PHE A 379 14.87 46.62 0.59
C PHE A 379 14.44 46.72 2.06
N LEU A 380 15.32 46.35 3.00
CA LEU A 380 15.06 46.36 4.44
C LEU A 380 14.71 47.75 4.97
N ARG A 381 15.39 48.79 4.49
CA ARG A 381 15.06 50.18 4.84
C ARG A 381 13.68 50.59 4.34
N GLY A 382 13.24 50.05 3.20
CA GLY A 382 11.87 50.21 2.70
C GLY A 382 10.84 49.48 3.56
N VAL A 383 11.13 48.24 3.97
CA VAL A 383 10.28 47.43 4.86
C VAL A 383 10.07 48.12 6.21
N TYR A 384 11.17 48.56 6.83
CA TYR A 384 11.19 49.16 8.17
C TYR A 384 11.18 50.69 8.17
N HIS A 385 10.73 51.33 7.08
CA HIS A 385 10.73 52.78 6.97
C HIS A 385 10.00 53.47 8.14
N GLY A 386 8.87 52.90 8.59
CA GLY A 386 8.10 53.45 9.71
C GLY A 386 8.86 53.36 11.04
N GLU A 387 9.54 52.25 11.27
CA GLU A 387 10.35 51.96 12.45
C GLU A 387 11.62 52.83 12.46
N LEU A 388 12.28 53.00 11.32
CA LEU A 388 13.43 53.90 11.15
C LEU A 388 13.05 55.37 11.35
N ALA A 389 11.88 55.79 10.87
CA ALA A 389 11.37 57.14 11.11
C ALA A 389 11.09 57.39 12.61
N ARG A 390 10.68 56.35 13.36
CA ARG A 390 10.55 56.43 14.83
C ARG A 390 11.92 56.42 15.52
N PHE A 391 12.86 55.61 15.04
CA PHE A 391 14.24 55.55 15.55
C PHE A 391 14.94 56.91 15.46
N ARG A 392 14.75 57.65 14.35
CA ARG A 392 15.25 59.03 14.19
C ARG A 392 14.78 60.00 15.28
N LYS A 393 13.60 59.77 15.87
CA LYS A 393 13.03 60.59 16.96
C LYS A 393 13.42 60.09 18.35
N SER A 394 14.17 58.99 18.44
CA SER A 394 14.60 58.38 19.70
C SER A 394 15.85 59.08 20.27
N PRO A 395 16.25 58.80 21.53
CA PRO A 395 17.49 59.32 22.10
C PRO A 395 18.73 59.02 21.25
N SER A 396 18.82 57.81 20.68
CA SER A 396 19.90 57.42 19.76
C SER A 396 19.81 58.15 18.41
N GLY A 397 18.63 58.65 18.04
CA GLY A 397 18.43 59.49 16.87
C GLY A 397 19.03 60.90 17.00
N ALA A 398 19.30 61.38 18.22
CA ALA A 398 19.96 62.67 18.47
C ALA A 398 21.43 62.70 18.02
N LEU A 399 22.02 61.54 17.70
CA LEU A 399 23.36 61.43 17.12
C LEU A 399 23.42 61.93 15.67
N ALA A 400 22.29 61.99 14.96
CA ALA A 400 22.24 62.44 13.57
C ALA A 400 22.67 63.91 13.45
N GLY A 401 23.69 64.19 12.63
CA GLY A 401 24.27 65.52 12.45
C GLY A 401 25.25 65.95 13.55
N VAL A 402 25.46 65.13 14.59
CA VAL A 402 26.47 65.34 15.65
C VAL A 402 27.63 64.36 15.49
N ASP A 403 27.31 63.07 15.36
CA ASP A 403 28.24 61.99 15.06
C ASP A 403 27.54 60.99 14.13
N ASP A 404 27.68 61.25 12.82
CA ASP A 404 27.01 60.46 11.79
C ASP A 404 27.52 59.00 11.76
N ALA A 405 28.78 58.75 12.12
CA ALA A 405 29.33 57.41 12.16
C ALA A 405 28.70 56.58 13.30
N ALA A 406 28.56 57.17 14.49
CA ALA A 406 27.88 56.53 15.61
C ALA A 406 26.37 56.35 15.35
N TYR A 407 25.73 57.33 14.71
CA TYR A 407 24.33 57.22 14.29
C TYR A 407 24.11 56.04 13.32
N HIS A 408 24.93 55.92 12.28
CA HIS A 408 24.81 54.84 11.31
C HIS A 408 25.03 53.46 11.93
N ARG A 409 25.98 53.33 12.86
CA ARG A 409 26.18 52.07 13.59
C ARG A 409 24.95 51.71 14.44
N ALA A 410 24.41 52.68 15.18
CA ALA A 410 23.21 52.46 15.99
C ALA A 410 21.96 52.14 15.14
N GLU A 411 21.82 52.75 13.96
CA GLU A 411 20.75 52.44 13.00
C GLU A 411 20.86 51.00 12.46
N LEU A 412 22.08 50.56 12.12
CA LEU A 412 22.34 49.19 11.67
C LEU A 412 22.05 48.15 12.77
N ASP A 413 22.50 48.40 14.00
CA ASP A 413 22.20 47.53 15.14
C ASP A 413 20.70 47.42 15.40
N TYR A 414 19.96 48.52 15.22
CA TYR A 414 18.50 48.51 15.32
C TYR A 414 17.83 47.68 14.22
N LEU A 415 18.32 47.76 12.98
CA LEU A 415 17.84 46.93 11.87
C LEU A 415 18.11 45.43 12.11
N LEU A 416 19.32 45.06 12.54
CA LEU A 416 19.66 43.67 12.91
C LEU A 416 18.77 43.15 14.03
N LYS A 417 18.41 44.00 15.00
CA LYS A 417 17.48 43.65 16.08
C LYS A 417 16.06 43.39 15.56
N LEU A 418 15.60 44.16 14.57
CA LEU A 418 14.28 43.95 13.94
C LEU A 418 14.22 42.64 13.13
N GLN A 419 15.36 42.21 12.56
CA GLN A 419 15.48 40.94 11.85
C GLN A 419 15.60 39.71 12.78
N ALA A 420 15.95 39.90 14.05
CA ALA A 420 16.23 38.80 14.98
C ALA A 420 15.04 37.84 15.19
N SER A 421 13.80 38.32 15.03
CA SER A 421 12.60 37.46 15.02
C SER A 421 12.16 37.20 13.59
N PHE A 422 12.40 35.99 13.10
CA PHE A 422 12.16 35.64 11.70
C PHE A 422 10.67 35.73 11.30
N ASP A 423 9.74 35.31 12.16
CA ASP A 423 8.30 35.38 11.86
C ASP A 423 7.78 36.83 11.77
N GLU A 424 8.21 37.69 12.69
CA GLU A 424 7.90 39.13 12.61
C GLU A 424 8.61 39.80 11.43
N HIS A 425 9.79 39.32 11.05
CA HIS A 425 10.51 39.78 9.87
C HIS A 425 9.75 39.46 8.58
N LEU A 426 9.35 38.20 8.36
CA LEU A 426 8.54 37.79 7.22
C LEU A 426 7.21 38.55 7.16
N LYS A 427 6.56 38.73 8.30
CA LYS A 427 5.33 39.51 8.39
C LYS A 427 5.53 40.97 7.96
N ALA A 428 6.64 41.60 8.36
CA ALA A 428 6.99 42.95 7.93
C ALA A 428 7.25 42.99 6.41
N ILE A 429 7.98 42.00 5.87
CA ILE A 429 8.26 41.85 4.44
C ILE A 429 6.95 41.72 3.65
N PHE A 430 6.10 40.76 4.00
CA PHE A 430 4.82 40.54 3.30
C PHE A 430 3.91 41.76 3.40
N LYS A 431 3.86 42.43 4.55
CA LYS A 431 3.12 43.69 4.69
C LYS A 431 3.66 44.78 3.77
N HIS A 432 4.98 44.89 3.61
CA HIS A 432 5.61 45.83 2.67
C HIS A 432 5.28 45.47 1.21
N LEU A 433 5.35 44.19 0.84
CA LEU A 433 4.99 43.71 -0.49
C LEU A 433 3.51 44.00 -0.81
N VAL A 434 2.61 43.62 0.10
CA VAL A 434 1.16 43.74 -0.10
C VAL A 434 0.67 45.19 -0.05
N ARG A 435 1.08 45.98 0.95
CA ARG A 435 0.57 47.35 1.13
C ARG A 435 1.45 48.41 0.49
N GLY A 436 2.76 48.24 0.54
CA GLY A 436 3.73 49.20 0.00
C GLY A 436 3.90 49.05 -1.50
N ARG A 437 4.13 47.82 -1.97
CA ARG A 437 4.33 47.51 -3.41
C ARG A 437 3.05 47.06 -4.13
N ARG A 438 1.91 47.00 -3.43
CA ARG A 438 0.59 46.58 -3.95
C ARG A 438 0.58 45.20 -4.60
N LYS A 439 1.45 44.30 -4.12
CA LYS A 439 1.53 42.92 -4.61
C LYS A 439 0.47 42.02 -3.97
N ILE A 440 0.09 40.97 -4.68
CA ILE A 440 -0.75 39.87 -4.21
C ILE A 440 0.19 38.70 -3.95
N VAL A 441 0.35 38.31 -2.69
CA VAL A 441 1.23 37.19 -2.32
C VAL A 441 0.37 35.95 -2.02
N VAL A 442 0.70 34.83 -2.67
CA VAL A 442 0.03 33.54 -2.48
C VAL A 442 1.06 32.50 -2.07
N LEU A 443 0.86 31.88 -0.90
CA LEU A 443 1.63 30.76 -0.39
C LEU A 443 0.86 29.46 -0.61
N ILE A 444 1.46 28.49 -1.30
CA ILE A 444 0.83 27.22 -1.65
C ILE A 444 1.58 26.10 -0.96
N PHE A 445 0.90 25.32 -0.14
CA PHE A 445 1.38 24.03 0.35
C PHE A 445 0.86 22.92 -0.56
N ASP A 446 1.73 22.39 -1.43
CA ASP A 446 1.41 21.34 -2.40
C ASP A 446 2.00 19.98 -1.98
N ASN A 447 1.47 18.89 -2.54
CA ASN A 447 1.88 17.50 -2.26
C ASN A 447 1.91 17.10 -0.78
N VAL A 448 1.21 17.84 0.08
CA VAL A 448 1.07 17.54 1.52
C VAL A 448 0.45 16.16 1.70
N ASP A 449 -0.44 15.78 0.80
CA ASP A 449 -1.07 14.47 0.72
C ASP A 449 -0.10 13.30 0.44
N GLN A 450 1.16 13.55 0.10
CA GLN A 450 2.18 12.50 -0.08
C GLN A 450 2.93 12.16 1.23
N ARG A 451 2.70 12.92 2.30
CA ARG A 451 3.35 12.75 3.61
C ARG A 451 2.49 11.95 4.59
N ASP A 452 3.05 11.63 5.76
CA ASP A 452 2.33 11.00 6.85
C ASP A 452 1.30 11.95 7.52
N ALA A 453 0.42 11.39 8.35
CA ALA A 453 -0.66 12.15 8.98
C ALA A 453 -0.15 13.30 9.87
N ASP A 454 1.02 13.13 10.51
CA ASP A 454 1.56 14.12 11.43
C ASP A 454 2.17 15.32 10.70
N MET A 455 2.90 15.09 9.61
CA MET A 455 3.35 16.18 8.73
C MET A 455 2.17 16.91 8.09
N GLN A 456 1.12 16.18 7.67
CA GLN A 456 -0.08 16.78 7.11
C GLN A 456 -0.77 17.73 8.10
N LYS A 457 -0.88 17.34 9.39
CA LYS A 457 -1.40 18.20 10.46
C LYS A 457 -0.52 19.43 10.68
N ALA A 458 0.80 19.26 10.72
CA ALA A 458 1.73 20.37 10.92
C ALA A 458 1.68 21.40 9.78
N ALA A 459 1.62 20.94 8.53
CA ALA A 459 1.44 21.79 7.35
C ALA A 459 0.13 22.58 7.40
N PHE A 460 -0.95 21.96 7.89
CA PHE A 460 -2.21 22.66 8.10
C PHE A 460 -2.07 23.78 9.15
N ILE A 461 -1.48 23.48 10.31
CA ILE A 461 -1.31 24.47 11.39
C ILE A 461 -0.46 25.64 10.88
N GLN A 462 0.64 25.35 10.18
CA GLN A 462 1.51 26.37 9.60
C GLN A 462 0.77 27.24 8.57
N ALA A 463 -0.05 26.63 7.70
CA ALA A 463 -0.87 27.35 6.75
C ALA A 463 -1.88 28.29 7.43
N GLN A 464 -2.47 27.85 8.55
CA GLN A 464 -3.41 28.65 9.33
C GLN A 464 -2.72 29.84 10.03
N VAL A 465 -1.54 29.61 10.61
CA VAL A 465 -0.72 30.68 11.20
C VAL A 465 -0.42 31.72 10.12
N ALA A 466 0.19 31.31 9.02
CA ALA A 466 0.53 32.19 7.89
C ALA A 466 -0.67 33.01 7.37
N ALA A 467 -1.83 32.37 7.18
CA ALA A 467 -3.04 33.06 6.70
C ALA A 467 -3.59 34.10 7.69
N SER A 468 -3.36 33.90 8.98
CA SER A 468 -3.85 34.80 10.04
C SER A 468 -2.88 35.92 10.41
N THR A 469 -1.57 35.70 10.25
CA THR A 469 -0.51 36.62 10.71
C THR A 469 0.09 37.45 9.59
N TRP A 470 0.29 36.88 8.39
CA TRP A 470 1.10 37.49 7.34
C TRP A 470 0.31 38.35 6.34
N ASP A 471 -1.03 38.45 6.48
CA ASP A 471 -1.92 39.17 5.55
C ASP A 471 -1.76 38.71 4.07
N ILE A 472 -1.39 37.44 3.85
CA ILE A 472 -1.23 36.82 2.51
C ILE A 472 -2.30 35.75 2.24
N PHE A 473 -2.43 35.33 0.97
CA PHE A 473 -3.26 34.18 0.62
C PHE A 473 -2.52 32.89 0.90
N VAL A 474 -3.21 31.93 1.49
CA VAL A 474 -2.65 30.60 1.74
C VAL A 474 -3.55 29.55 1.14
N MET A 475 -2.99 28.69 0.30
CA MET A 475 -3.67 27.54 -0.28
C MET A 475 -3.00 26.26 0.21
N LEU A 476 -3.80 25.24 0.47
CA LEU A 476 -3.34 23.97 1.00
C LEU A 476 -4.01 22.82 0.26
N ALA A 477 -3.23 21.97 -0.40
CA ALA A 477 -3.71 20.77 -1.09
C ALA A 477 -3.71 19.57 -0.12
N LEU A 478 -4.89 19.00 0.16
CA LEU A 478 -5.06 17.89 1.10
C LEU A 478 -5.94 16.76 0.56
N ARG A 479 -5.84 15.60 1.21
CA ARG A 479 -6.82 14.53 1.02
C ARG A 479 -8.12 14.87 1.77
N PRO A 480 -9.29 14.50 1.22
CA PRO A 480 -10.60 14.74 1.86
C PRO A 480 -10.68 14.17 3.28
N LYS A 481 -10.11 12.98 3.48
CA LYS A 481 -10.13 12.29 4.76
C LYS A 481 -9.23 12.94 5.82
N THR A 482 -8.01 13.35 5.46
CA THR A 482 -7.11 14.07 6.39
C THR A 482 -7.79 15.30 6.95
N PHE A 483 -8.54 16.01 6.11
CA PHE A 483 -9.32 17.17 6.53
C PHE A 483 -10.39 16.80 7.57
N VAL A 484 -11.11 15.70 7.37
CA VAL A 484 -12.15 15.22 8.30
C VAL A 484 -11.57 14.70 9.60
N GLU A 485 -10.51 13.90 9.57
CA GLU A 485 -9.83 13.40 10.78
C GLU A 485 -9.28 14.54 11.63
N SER A 486 -8.64 15.51 10.98
CA SER A 486 -8.10 16.67 11.67
C SER A 486 -9.23 17.48 12.34
N LYS A 487 -10.42 17.53 11.74
CA LYS A 487 -11.61 18.18 12.30
C LYS A 487 -12.21 17.40 13.46
N ALA A 488 -12.34 16.08 13.33
CA ALA A 488 -12.87 15.20 14.36
C ALA A 488 -11.94 15.14 15.60
N ALA A 489 -10.62 15.15 15.39
CA ALA A 489 -9.62 15.15 16.46
C ALA A 489 -9.54 16.47 17.26
N GLY A 490 -10.46 17.42 17.01
CA GLY A 490 -10.53 18.69 17.74
C GLY A 490 -9.44 19.70 17.37
N ALA A 491 -8.39 19.30 16.64
CA ALA A 491 -7.36 20.21 16.12
C ALA A 491 -7.97 21.30 15.21
N LEU A 492 -9.09 20.99 14.54
CA LEU A 492 -9.78 21.93 13.63
C LEU A 492 -11.18 22.39 14.10
N SER A 493 -11.62 22.09 15.32
CA SER A 493 -13.01 22.35 15.75
C SER A 493 -13.35 23.85 15.88
N GLY A 494 -12.34 24.72 16.04
CA GLY A 494 -12.50 26.18 16.10
C GLY A 494 -12.37 26.89 14.75
N TYR A 495 -12.07 26.18 13.66
CA TYR A 495 -11.74 26.79 12.37
C TYR A 495 -12.75 26.40 11.29
N HIS A 496 -13.26 27.40 10.58
CA HIS A 496 -14.12 27.21 9.40
C HIS A 496 -13.36 27.62 8.12
N PRO A 497 -12.45 26.78 7.60
CA PRO A 497 -11.76 27.03 6.35
C PRO A 497 -12.71 26.87 5.15
N ARG A 498 -12.36 27.50 4.02
CA ARG A 498 -13.07 27.28 2.76
C ARG A 498 -12.43 26.09 2.04
N ALA A 499 -13.23 25.06 1.76
CA ALA A 499 -12.76 23.85 1.12
C ALA A 499 -13.39 23.69 -0.27
N PHE A 500 -12.56 23.44 -1.27
CA PHE A 500 -12.96 23.18 -2.64
C PHE A 500 -12.55 21.77 -3.05
N THR A 501 -13.36 21.10 -3.86
CA THR A 501 -13.05 19.75 -4.36
C THR A 501 -12.52 19.78 -5.79
N ILE A 502 -11.50 18.97 -6.05
CA ILE A 502 -10.96 18.74 -7.39
C ILE A 502 -11.31 17.30 -7.79
N SER A 503 -12.11 17.19 -8.84
CA SER A 503 -12.42 15.90 -9.47
C SER A 503 -11.44 15.61 -10.60
N PRO A 504 -11.08 14.34 -10.82
CA PRO A 504 -10.24 13.95 -11.94
C PRO A 504 -10.92 14.34 -13.28
N PRO A 505 -10.15 14.82 -14.28
CA PRO A 505 -10.69 15.09 -15.61
C PRO A 505 -11.12 13.78 -16.29
N ARG A 506 -11.81 13.85 -17.43
CA ARG A 506 -12.05 12.63 -18.22
C ARG A 506 -10.74 12.17 -18.86
N PHE A 507 -10.45 10.86 -18.80
CA PHE A 507 -9.19 10.34 -19.31
C PHE A 507 -9.09 10.45 -20.83
N ASP A 508 -10.19 10.22 -21.54
CA ASP A 508 -10.25 10.33 -23.01
C ASP A 508 -9.90 11.74 -23.52
N LEU A 509 -10.40 12.78 -22.87
CA LEU A 509 -10.05 14.17 -23.18
C LEU A 509 -8.59 14.48 -22.83
N LEU A 510 -8.13 13.98 -21.68
CA LEU A 510 -6.76 14.18 -21.22
C LEU A 510 -5.76 13.57 -22.20
N ILE A 511 -5.93 12.29 -22.56
CA ILE A 511 -5.00 11.61 -23.46
C ILE A 511 -5.03 12.22 -24.86
N ASP A 512 -6.19 12.66 -25.35
CA ASP A 512 -6.32 13.31 -26.66
C ASP A 512 -5.52 14.62 -26.73
N LYS A 513 -5.70 15.52 -25.75
CA LYS A 513 -4.93 16.78 -25.69
C LYS A 513 -3.43 16.53 -25.58
N ARG A 514 -3.05 15.53 -24.79
CA ARG A 514 -1.64 15.17 -24.58
C ARG A 514 -0.98 14.65 -25.85
N LEU A 515 -1.64 13.74 -26.55
CA LEU A 515 -1.15 13.19 -27.82
C LEU A 515 -1.14 14.26 -28.92
N GLU A 516 -2.14 15.14 -28.97
CA GLU A 516 -2.15 16.28 -29.88
C GLU A 516 -0.96 17.23 -29.63
N THR A 517 -0.66 17.51 -28.36
CA THR A 517 0.46 18.35 -27.96
C THR A 517 1.80 17.72 -28.37
N ALA A 518 1.96 16.41 -28.18
CA ALA A 518 3.14 15.68 -28.65
C ALA A 518 3.29 15.75 -30.18
N LEU A 519 2.18 15.64 -30.93
CA LEU A 519 2.19 15.78 -32.38
C LEU A 519 2.62 17.19 -32.83
N LYS A 520 2.10 18.24 -32.19
CA LYS A 520 2.51 19.63 -32.47
C LYS A 520 4.00 19.86 -32.24
N MET A 521 4.61 19.18 -31.28
CA MET A 521 6.07 19.25 -31.05
C MET A 521 6.85 18.55 -32.16
N LEU A 522 6.39 17.38 -32.62
CA LEU A 522 7.05 16.64 -33.70
C LEU A 522 6.91 17.34 -35.06
N ASP A 523 5.77 17.98 -35.30
CA ASP A 523 5.52 18.75 -36.53
C ASP A 523 6.18 20.16 -36.48
N GLY A 524 6.91 20.49 -35.40
CA GLY A 524 7.66 21.75 -35.25
C GLY A 524 6.82 22.99 -34.93
N THR A 525 5.53 22.81 -34.63
CA THR A 525 4.62 23.90 -34.20
C THR A 525 4.90 24.36 -32.78
N LEU A 526 5.36 23.44 -31.93
CA LEU A 526 5.81 23.70 -30.56
C LEU A 526 7.29 23.35 -30.42
N PRO A 527 8.06 24.08 -29.58
CA PRO A 527 9.45 23.75 -29.33
C PRO A 527 9.56 22.36 -28.68
N LEU A 528 10.47 21.53 -29.20
CA LEU A 528 10.92 20.33 -28.53
C LEU A 528 11.94 20.76 -27.44
N PRO A 529 11.70 20.43 -26.17
CA PRO A 529 12.70 20.60 -25.11
C PRO A 529 14.00 19.93 -25.53
N VAL A 530 15.15 20.55 -25.21
CA VAL A 530 16.47 20.12 -25.70
C VAL A 530 16.76 18.71 -25.19
N LEU A 531 16.44 17.72 -26.02
CA LEU A 531 16.96 16.37 -25.86
C LEU A 531 18.48 16.48 -26.04
N GLY A 532 19.27 15.98 -25.08
CA GLY A 532 20.73 16.14 -25.09
C GLY A 532 21.34 15.85 -26.47
N ALA A 533 22.43 16.53 -26.82
CA ALA A 533 23.01 16.65 -28.17
C ALA A 533 23.27 15.35 -28.97
N ASN A 534 23.04 14.17 -28.38
CA ASN A 534 23.21 12.84 -28.98
C ASN A 534 21.90 12.09 -29.28
N VAL A 535 20.72 12.67 -29.02
CA VAL A 535 19.43 12.00 -29.30
C VAL A 535 18.98 12.28 -30.74
N ARG A 536 19.09 11.28 -31.62
CA ARG A 536 18.53 11.31 -32.98
C ARG A 536 17.20 10.57 -33.00
N MET A 537 16.11 11.32 -32.95
CA MET A 537 14.75 10.78 -32.92
C MET A 537 14.20 10.49 -34.33
N GLN A 538 13.48 9.38 -34.49
CA GLN A 538 12.71 9.05 -35.70
C GLN A 538 11.38 9.81 -35.73
N VAL A 539 11.44 11.11 -36.05
CA VAL A 539 10.30 12.04 -35.95
C VAL A 539 9.07 11.56 -36.72
N HIS A 540 9.24 11.11 -37.96
CA HIS A 540 8.13 10.74 -38.85
C HIS A 540 7.41 9.46 -38.37
N GLU A 541 8.15 8.41 -38.07
CA GLU A 541 7.64 7.14 -37.53
C GLU A 541 6.94 7.36 -36.19
N THR A 542 7.53 8.17 -35.34
CA THR A 542 6.96 8.49 -34.03
C THR A 542 5.66 9.27 -34.16
N ALA A 543 5.61 10.28 -35.03
CA ALA A 543 4.39 11.04 -35.28
C ALA A 543 3.26 10.15 -35.81
N ASN A 544 3.56 9.23 -36.74
CA ASN A 544 2.56 8.28 -37.25
C ASN A 544 2.07 7.32 -36.17
N TYR A 545 2.96 6.86 -35.28
CA TYR A 545 2.57 6.03 -34.14
C TYR A 545 1.63 6.78 -33.19
N LEU A 546 1.92 8.05 -32.86
CA LEU A 546 1.06 8.87 -32.01
C LEU A 546 -0.31 9.17 -32.66
N ARG A 547 -0.36 9.41 -33.98
CA ARG A 547 -1.63 9.58 -34.72
C ARG A 547 -2.48 8.31 -34.65
N MET A 548 -1.86 7.13 -34.81
CA MET A 548 -2.53 5.84 -34.68
C MET A 548 -3.03 5.59 -33.24
N LEU A 549 -2.22 5.92 -32.23
CA LEU A 549 -2.59 5.80 -30.82
C LEU A 549 -3.78 6.70 -30.48
N ARG A 550 -3.75 7.96 -30.91
CA ARG A 550 -4.85 8.92 -30.76
C ARG A 550 -6.13 8.41 -31.41
N ARG A 551 -6.05 7.89 -32.64
CA ARG A 551 -7.19 7.27 -33.33
C ARG A 551 -7.74 6.07 -32.54
N SER A 552 -6.86 5.26 -31.97
CA SER A 552 -7.25 4.06 -31.22
C SER A 552 -8.04 4.42 -29.95
N PHE A 553 -7.60 5.42 -29.19
CA PHE A 553 -8.37 5.92 -28.04
C PHE A 553 -9.73 6.50 -28.45
N ALA A 554 -9.82 7.15 -29.62
CA ALA A 554 -11.09 7.70 -30.11
C ALA A 554 -12.10 6.63 -30.56
N HIS A 555 -11.64 5.48 -31.06
CA HIS A 555 -12.51 4.44 -31.64
C HIS A 555 -12.68 3.20 -30.74
N ASN A 556 -11.82 3.00 -29.74
CA ASN A 556 -11.86 1.85 -28.86
C ASN A 556 -12.02 2.27 -27.39
N GLN A 557 -13.27 2.49 -26.98
CA GLN A 557 -13.63 2.90 -25.62
C GLN A 557 -13.20 1.89 -24.54
N ALA A 558 -13.04 0.61 -24.88
CA ALA A 558 -12.61 -0.41 -23.91
C ALA A 558 -11.20 -0.13 -23.36
N ILE A 559 -10.31 0.47 -24.17
CA ILE A 559 -8.97 0.86 -23.73
C ILE A 559 -9.06 2.02 -22.71
N ALA A 560 -9.86 3.04 -23.02
CA ALA A 560 -10.06 4.17 -22.12
C ALA A 560 -10.70 3.72 -20.79
N SER A 561 -11.74 2.87 -20.84
CA SER A 561 -12.37 2.30 -19.64
C SER A 561 -11.38 1.50 -18.81
N PHE A 562 -10.53 0.67 -19.43
CA PHE A 562 -9.50 -0.06 -18.70
C PHE A 562 -8.52 0.87 -17.98
N CYS A 563 -8.03 1.94 -18.64
CA CYS A 563 -7.17 2.91 -18.00
C CYS A 563 -7.88 3.64 -16.85
N GLU A 564 -9.14 4.05 -17.01
CA GLU A 564 -9.94 4.71 -15.98
C GLU A 564 -10.19 3.79 -14.77
N ASP A 565 -10.63 2.56 -15.02
CA ASP A 565 -11.04 1.63 -13.97
C ASP A 565 -9.84 1.13 -13.15
N ILE A 566 -8.78 0.69 -13.84
CA ILE A 566 -7.57 0.13 -13.20
C ILE A 566 -6.77 1.21 -12.45
N SER A 567 -6.79 2.46 -12.94
CA SER A 567 -6.10 3.57 -12.27
C SER A 567 -6.80 4.07 -11.01
N GLY A 568 -8.07 3.69 -10.77
CA GLY A 568 -8.83 4.10 -9.60
C GLY A 568 -8.99 5.62 -9.47
N GLY A 569 -9.05 6.34 -10.61
CA GLY A 569 -9.16 7.80 -10.66
C GLY A 569 -7.82 8.56 -10.62
N SER A 570 -6.68 7.86 -10.55
CA SER A 570 -5.35 8.48 -10.66
C SER A 570 -4.96 8.66 -12.13
N MET A 571 -5.07 9.89 -12.65
CA MET A 571 -4.68 10.19 -14.02
C MET A 571 -3.19 9.95 -14.29
N ARG A 572 -2.36 10.08 -13.25
CA ARG A 572 -0.93 9.75 -13.33
C ARG A 572 -0.73 8.28 -13.69
N LEU A 573 -1.39 7.36 -12.98
CA LEU A 573 -1.28 5.93 -13.25
C LEU A 573 -1.88 5.57 -14.62
N ALA A 574 -3.01 6.20 -14.98
CA ALA A 574 -3.63 5.98 -16.28
C ALA A 574 -2.68 6.35 -17.42
N LEU A 575 -1.96 7.47 -17.32
CA LEU A 575 -0.94 7.89 -18.28
C LEU A 575 0.30 6.99 -18.24
N ASP A 576 0.74 6.55 -17.06
CA ASP A 576 1.85 5.60 -16.90
C ASP A 576 1.56 4.28 -17.65
N TYR A 577 0.30 3.79 -17.67
CA TYR A 577 -0.08 2.62 -18.46
C TYR A 577 0.05 2.85 -19.97
N VAL A 578 -0.28 4.06 -20.46
CA VAL A 578 -0.10 4.39 -21.87
C VAL A 578 1.37 4.48 -22.24
N VAL A 579 2.18 5.13 -21.40
CA VAL A 579 3.64 5.20 -21.58
C VAL A 579 4.24 3.78 -21.60
N GLY A 580 3.88 2.94 -20.64
CA GLY A 580 4.33 1.55 -20.59
C GLY A 580 3.91 0.73 -21.82
N PHE A 581 2.73 0.98 -22.37
CA PHE A 581 2.31 0.37 -23.63
C PHE A 581 3.15 0.87 -24.82
N MET A 582 3.43 2.17 -24.90
CA MET A 582 4.19 2.78 -26.01
C MET A 582 5.64 2.26 -26.11
N SER A 583 6.26 1.96 -24.97
CA SER A 583 7.62 1.44 -24.90
C SER A 583 7.70 -0.09 -24.87
N CYS A 584 6.56 -0.78 -24.82
CA CYS A 584 6.49 -2.22 -24.67
C CYS A 584 7.08 -2.96 -25.87
N GLY A 585 8.05 -3.84 -25.61
CA GLY A 585 8.64 -4.73 -26.60
C GLY A 585 7.68 -5.78 -27.21
N HIS A 586 6.48 -5.95 -26.65
CA HIS A 586 5.46 -6.88 -27.18
C HIS A 586 4.60 -6.29 -28.30
N VAL A 587 4.66 -4.98 -28.50
CA VAL A 587 3.95 -4.29 -29.57
C VAL A 587 4.86 -4.25 -30.80
N ASP A 588 4.38 -4.79 -31.92
CA ASP A 588 5.11 -4.74 -33.19
C ASP A 588 4.87 -3.38 -33.87
N ALA A 589 5.55 -2.35 -33.36
CA ALA A 589 5.42 -0.98 -33.85
C ALA A 589 5.74 -0.86 -35.34
N LYS A 590 6.65 -1.69 -35.88
CA LYS A 590 6.99 -1.69 -37.31
C LYS A 590 5.82 -2.17 -38.15
N LYS A 591 5.24 -3.33 -37.80
CA LYS A 591 4.05 -3.84 -38.48
C LYS A 591 2.90 -2.83 -38.44
N ILE A 592 2.67 -2.20 -37.29
CA ILE A 592 1.61 -1.20 -37.13
C ILE A 592 1.84 -0.01 -38.06
N LEU A 593 3.07 0.50 -38.14
CA LEU A 593 3.43 1.60 -39.02
C LEU A 593 3.33 1.24 -40.51
N THR A 594 3.67 0.01 -40.90
CA THR A 594 3.50 -0.47 -42.28
C THR A 594 2.02 -0.47 -42.69
N LEU A 595 1.14 -1.06 -41.87
CA LEU A 595 -0.31 -1.07 -42.13
C LEU A 595 -0.86 0.36 -42.21
N TRP A 596 -0.39 1.25 -41.32
CA TRP A 596 -0.77 2.65 -41.34
C TRP A 596 -0.35 3.38 -42.63
N ALA A 597 0.86 3.10 -43.12
CA ALA A 597 1.38 3.70 -44.35
C ALA A 597 0.66 3.21 -45.62
N GLU A 598 0.15 1.98 -45.61
CA GLU A 598 -0.64 1.39 -46.70
C GLU A 598 -2.07 1.96 -46.79
N GLY A 599 -2.44 2.89 -45.90
CA GLY A 599 -3.77 3.50 -45.84
C GLY A 599 -4.79 2.68 -45.05
N GLU A 600 -4.36 1.57 -44.43
CA GLU A 600 -5.23 0.83 -43.52
C GLU A 600 -5.38 1.56 -42.19
N THR A 601 -6.63 1.79 -41.78
CA THR A 601 -6.91 2.44 -40.50
C THR A 601 -6.75 1.45 -39.35
N TYR A 602 -5.52 1.22 -38.89
CA TYR A 602 -5.25 0.39 -37.73
C TYR A 602 -5.84 1.01 -36.45
N VAL A 603 -6.55 0.20 -35.67
CA VAL A 603 -7.04 0.54 -34.34
C VAL A 603 -6.53 -0.53 -33.39
N ILE A 604 -5.81 -0.12 -32.34
CA ILE A 604 -5.22 -1.04 -31.36
C ILE A 604 -6.35 -1.88 -30.73
N PRO A 605 -6.30 -3.21 -30.83
CA PRO A 605 -7.23 -4.08 -30.14
C PRO A 605 -7.04 -4.03 -28.61
N TYR A 606 -8.14 -4.12 -27.87
CA TYR A 606 -8.12 -4.13 -26.39
C TYR A 606 -7.12 -5.15 -25.83
N HIS A 607 -7.12 -6.36 -26.38
CA HIS A 607 -6.29 -7.47 -25.93
C HIS A 607 -4.77 -7.21 -26.14
N GLU A 608 -4.39 -6.46 -27.18
CA GLU A 608 -2.99 -6.08 -27.41
C GLU A 608 -2.54 -5.02 -26.41
N PHE A 609 -3.40 -4.04 -26.13
CA PHE A 609 -3.15 -3.01 -25.13
C PHE A 609 -2.96 -3.59 -23.73
N VAL A 610 -3.93 -4.41 -23.27
CA VAL A 610 -3.86 -5.07 -21.96
C VAL A 610 -2.61 -5.93 -21.83
N ARG A 611 -2.25 -6.69 -22.87
CA ARG A 611 -1.02 -7.49 -22.86
C ARG A 611 0.23 -6.61 -22.70
N GLY A 612 0.28 -5.47 -23.40
CA GLY A 612 1.40 -4.54 -23.27
C GLY A 612 1.55 -4.01 -21.85
N VAL A 613 0.44 -3.63 -21.21
CA VAL A 613 0.42 -3.15 -19.82
C VAL A 613 0.79 -4.25 -18.82
N MET A 614 0.29 -5.48 -19.01
CA MET A 614 0.57 -6.61 -18.12
C MET A 614 2.03 -7.06 -18.13
N TYR A 615 2.68 -7.05 -19.28
CA TYR A 615 4.07 -7.52 -19.42
C TYR A 615 5.07 -6.39 -19.19
N GLY A 616 4.69 -5.15 -19.51
CA GLY A 616 5.59 -4.01 -19.52
C GLY A 616 6.84 -4.30 -20.36
N ASP A 617 8.00 -4.18 -19.72
CA ASP A 617 9.30 -4.40 -20.35
C ASP A 617 9.81 -5.83 -20.26
N ARG A 618 9.09 -6.75 -19.60
CA ARG A 618 9.55 -8.12 -19.38
C ARG A 618 9.13 -9.03 -20.52
N GLU A 619 9.91 -10.09 -20.74
CA GLU A 619 9.55 -11.13 -21.71
C GLU A 619 8.33 -11.94 -21.27
N TYR A 620 8.14 -12.09 -19.95
CA TYR A 620 7.04 -12.80 -19.32
C TYR A 620 6.27 -11.87 -18.37
N TYR A 621 5.02 -12.24 -18.09
CA TYR A 621 4.27 -11.65 -16.99
C TYR A 621 4.95 -12.04 -15.66
N THR A 622 5.22 -11.05 -14.82
CA THR A 622 5.80 -11.25 -13.48
C THR A 622 4.93 -10.53 -12.45
N GLY A 623 4.31 -11.29 -11.53
CA GLY A 623 3.33 -10.74 -10.59
C GLY A 623 3.85 -9.65 -9.65
N SER A 624 5.16 -9.62 -9.35
CA SER A 624 5.77 -8.62 -8.45
C SER A 624 6.04 -7.27 -9.12
N GLU A 625 6.10 -7.22 -10.45
CA GLU A 625 6.46 -6.01 -11.20
C GLU A 625 5.32 -5.50 -12.08
N SER A 626 4.41 -6.39 -12.50
CA SER A 626 3.24 -6.01 -13.28
C SER A 626 2.31 -5.11 -12.45
N PRO A 627 1.76 -4.03 -13.05
CA PRO A 627 0.70 -3.24 -12.40
C PRO A 627 -0.61 -4.02 -12.27
N ILE A 628 -0.75 -5.13 -13.00
CA ILE A 628 -1.89 -6.04 -12.96
C ILE A 628 -1.54 -7.26 -12.10
N LEU A 629 -2.28 -7.49 -11.02
CA LEU A 629 -2.13 -8.60 -10.07
C LEU A 629 -2.51 -9.94 -10.71
N ASN A 630 -1.79 -11.02 -10.36
CA ASN A 630 -2.20 -12.39 -10.62
C ASN A 630 -3.16 -12.85 -9.52
N VAL A 631 -4.46 -12.81 -9.78
CA VAL A 631 -5.50 -13.22 -8.81
C VAL A 631 -5.47 -14.71 -8.48
N TYR A 632 -4.78 -15.52 -9.31
CA TYR A 632 -4.62 -16.95 -9.11
C TYR A 632 -3.32 -17.33 -8.39
N ASP A 633 -2.47 -16.35 -8.04
CA ASP A 633 -1.23 -16.67 -7.33
C ASP A 633 -1.49 -16.98 -5.84
N TYR A 634 -0.79 -17.97 -5.29
CA TYR A 634 -0.87 -18.38 -3.89
C TYR A 634 0.43 -19.10 -3.48
N ASN A 635 0.68 -19.28 -2.19
CA ASN A 635 1.96 -19.86 -1.71
C ASN A 635 1.76 -20.94 -0.63
N SER A 636 0.69 -21.73 -0.75
CA SER A 636 0.36 -22.81 0.18
C SER A 636 0.10 -24.12 -0.56
N SER A 637 -0.06 -25.21 0.19
CA SER A 637 -0.53 -26.50 -0.33
C SER A 637 -2.04 -26.53 -0.59
N ASP A 638 -2.79 -25.52 -0.12
CA ASP A 638 -4.24 -25.48 -0.22
C ASP A 638 -4.68 -24.89 -1.57
N ARG A 639 -5.08 -25.77 -2.48
CA ARG A 639 -5.55 -25.40 -3.84
C ARG A 639 -6.76 -24.47 -3.85
N ARG A 640 -7.50 -24.33 -2.74
CA ARG A 640 -8.59 -23.35 -2.63
C ARG A 640 -8.10 -21.90 -2.71
N GLU A 641 -6.86 -21.65 -2.28
CA GLU A 641 -6.27 -20.31 -2.30
C GLU A 641 -6.06 -19.76 -3.71
N LEU A 642 -6.07 -20.63 -4.73
CA LEU A 642 -6.08 -20.25 -6.14
C LEU A 642 -7.20 -19.24 -6.47
N PHE A 643 -8.29 -19.24 -5.70
CA PHE A 643 -9.47 -18.41 -5.97
C PHE A 643 -9.75 -17.39 -4.86
N VAL A 644 -8.95 -17.33 -3.78
CA VAL A 644 -9.31 -16.57 -2.58
C VAL A 644 -9.45 -15.07 -2.85
N VAL A 645 -8.59 -14.50 -3.70
CA VAL A 645 -8.67 -13.09 -4.12
C VAL A 645 -9.96 -12.82 -4.90
N LEU A 646 -10.34 -13.73 -5.79
CA LEU A 646 -11.61 -13.63 -6.53
C LEU A 646 -12.82 -13.73 -5.60
N VAL A 647 -12.77 -14.61 -4.60
CA VAL A 647 -13.86 -14.80 -3.64
C VAL A 647 -14.02 -13.56 -2.78
N VAL A 648 -12.92 -12.95 -2.29
CA VAL A 648 -12.94 -11.67 -1.58
C VAL A 648 -13.64 -10.60 -2.43
N MET A 649 -13.23 -10.44 -3.69
CA MET A 649 -13.83 -9.45 -4.58
C MET A 649 -15.32 -9.74 -4.85
N SER A 650 -15.71 -11.00 -5.07
CA SER A 650 -17.10 -11.41 -5.28
C SER A 650 -17.99 -11.09 -4.07
N ILE A 651 -17.52 -11.38 -2.85
CA ILE A 651 -18.25 -11.09 -1.62
C ILE A 651 -18.52 -9.58 -1.51
N LEU A 652 -17.52 -8.76 -1.84
CA LEU A 652 -17.62 -7.31 -1.77
C LEU A 652 -18.46 -6.73 -2.92
N ALA A 653 -18.39 -7.31 -4.12
CA ALA A 653 -19.25 -6.94 -5.25
C ALA A 653 -20.74 -7.08 -4.88
N LYS A 654 -21.12 -8.22 -4.29
CA LYS A 654 -22.50 -8.47 -3.82
C LYS A 654 -22.92 -7.58 -2.66
N ALA A 655 -21.96 -7.11 -1.86
CA ALA A 655 -22.23 -6.16 -0.77
C ALA A 655 -22.37 -4.72 -1.28
N ALA A 656 -21.80 -4.39 -2.44
CA ALA A 656 -21.93 -3.08 -3.08
C ALA A 656 -23.37 -2.77 -3.52
N ASP A 657 -24.17 -3.79 -3.80
CA ASP A 657 -25.58 -3.67 -4.17
C ASP A 657 -26.51 -3.39 -2.98
N ALA A 658 -25.99 -3.27 -1.74
CA ALA A 658 -26.75 -2.99 -0.53
C ALA A 658 -26.61 -1.52 -0.06
N ASP A 659 -27.63 -1.01 0.65
CA ASP A 659 -27.85 0.41 1.05
C ASP A 659 -26.70 1.14 1.82
N ASN A 660 -25.57 0.50 2.12
CA ASN A 660 -24.49 1.02 2.97
C ASN A 660 -23.23 1.46 2.21
N ALA A 661 -23.39 2.17 1.09
CA ALA A 661 -22.30 2.70 0.25
C ALA A 661 -21.25 1.65 -0.21
N GLY A 662 -21.65 0.37 -0.15
CA GLY A 662 -20.84 -0.82 -0.45
C GLY A 662 -19.75 -1.19 0.55
N PHE A 663 -19.68 -0.59 1.74
CA PHE A 663 -18.70 -0.97 2.76
C PHE A 663 -19.15 -2.16 3.60
N LEU A 664 -18.23 -3.13 3.77
CA LEU A 664 -18.41 -4.33 4.57
C LEU A 664 -17.32 -4.44 5.64
N ALA A 665 -17.69 -4.76 6.89
CA ALA A 665 -16.70 -5.01 7.95
C ALA A 665 -15.80 -6.20 7.59
N VAL A 666 -14.49 -6.08 7.87
CA VAL A 666 -13.50 -7.14 7.57
C VAL A 666 -13.82 -8.44 8.30
N ASP A 667 -14.35 -8.37 9.53
CA ASP A 667 -14.79 -9.55 10.28
C ASP A 667 -15.90 -10.31 9.56
N VAL A 668 -16.85 -9.58 8.96
CA VAL A 668 -17.96 -10.19 8.20
C VAL A 668 -17.43 -10.83 6.91
N CYS A 669 -16.50 -10.16 6.21
CA CYS A 669 -15.82 -10.74 5.05
C CYS A 669 -15.06 -12.03 5.42
N SER A 670 -14.31 -11.98 6.53
CA SER A 670 -13.53 -13.11 7.04
C SER A 670 -14.41 -14.27 7.49
N ALA A 671 -15.56 -13.98 8.11
CA ALA A 671 -16.55 -15.00 8.48
C ALA A 671 -17.14 -15.70 7.26
N ARG A 672 -17.44 -14.95 6.17
CA ARG A 672 -17.91 -15.53 4.90
C ARG A 672 -16.84 -16.42 4.25
N LEU A 673 -15.58 -15.98 4.23
CA LEU A 673 -14.45 -16.79 3.74
C LEU A 673 -14.29 -18.08 4.57
N THR A 674 -14.41 -17.97 5.89
CA THR A 674 -14.35 -19.12 6.80
C THR A 674 -15.50 -20.10 6.53
N ALA A 675 -16.70 -19.63 6.24
CA ALA A 675 -17.85 -20.46 5.89
C ALA A 675 -17.67 -21.23 4.55
N ILE A 676 -16.88 -20.68 3.63
CA ILE A 676 -16.48 -21.33 2.36
C ILE A 676 -15.39 -22.38 2.62
N GLY A 677 -14.58 -22.21 3.66
CA GLY A 677 -13.61 -23.19 4.13
C GLY A 677 -12.17 -22.66 4.26
N TYR A 678 -11.96 -21.36 4.13
CA TYR A 678 -10.65 -20.73 4.35
C TYR A 678 -10.34 -20.57 5.84
N SER A 679 -9.06 -20.60 6.21
CA SER A 679 -8.61 -20.26 7.55
C SER A 679 -8.67 -18.74 7.78
N ARG A 680 -8.67 -18.33 9.06
CA ARG A 680 -8.60 -16.90 9.43
C ARG A 680 -7.35 -16.21 8.87
N ASP A 681 -6.21 -16.91 8.88
CA ASP A 681 -4.96 -16.37 8.31
C ASP A 681 -5.03 -16.22 6.79
N GLN A 682 -5.59 -17.22 6.09
CA GLN A 682 -5.81 -17.14 4.63
C GLN A 682 -6.72 -15.96 4.28
N ALA A 683 -7.82 -15.78 5.01
CA ALA A 683 -8.73 -14.66 4.82
C ALA A 683 -8.03 -13.32 5.03
N ARG A 684 -7.34 -13.15 6.18
CA ARG A 684 -6.61 -11.93 6.53
C ARG A 684 -5.55 -11.58 5.48
N ASN A 685 -4.69 -12.52 5.12
CA ASN A 685 -3.62 -12.30 4.15
C ASN A 685 -4.17 -11.92 2.77
N SER A 686 -5.27 -12.55 2.35
CA SER A 686 -5.91 -12.27 1.06
C SER A 686 -6.53 -10.89 1.00
N ILE A 687 -7.17 -10.44 2.08
CA ILE A 687 -7.74 -9.09 2.18
C ILE A 687 -6.61 -8.04 2.15
N VAL A 688 -5.55 -8.24 2.94
CA VAL A 688 -4.36 -7.36 2.92
C VAL A 688 -3.79 -7.25 1.50
N ARG A 689 -3.64 -8.39 0.81
CA ARG A 689 -3.15 -8.44 -0.56
C ARG A 689 -4.05 -7.68 -1.54
N CYS A 690 -5.38 -7.78 -1.39
CA CYS A 690 -6.34 -7.04 -2.21
C CYS A 690 -6.22 -5.51 -2.00
N VAL A 691 -6.02 -5.07 -0.74
CA VAL A 691 -5.81 -3.64 -0.41
C VAL A 691 -4.50 -3.13 -1.03
N GLN A 692 -3.41 -3.88 -0.86
CA GLN A 692 -2.10 -3.53 -1.44
C GLN A 692 -2.15 -3.43 -2.97
N ALA A 693 -2.90 -4.33 -3.62
CA ALA A 693 -3.15 -4.32 -5.05
C ALA A 693 -4.22 -3.32 -5.51
N ARG A 694 -4.82 -2.53 -4.59
CA ARG A 694 -5.88 -1.54 -4.86
C ARG A 694 -7.15 -2.11 -5.50
N LEU A 695 -7.38 -3.41 -5.36
CA LEU A 695 -8.61 -4.09 -5.82
C LEU A 695 -9.77 -3.84 -4.85
N ILE A 696 -9.44 -3.63 -3.59
CA ILE A 696 -10.37 -3.22 -2.54
C ILE A 696 -9.79 -2.02 -1.81
N GLU A 697 -10.63 -1.24 -1.17
CA GLU A 697 -10.21 -0.12 -0.35
C GLU A 697 -10.84 -0.15 1.02
N ASP A 698 -10.11 0.35 2.02
CA ASP A 698 -10.59 0.52 3.36
C ASP A 698 -11.34 1.86 3.54
N ASN A 699 -12.25 1.90 4.51
CA ASN A 699 -12.92 3.12 4.96
C ASN A 699 -11.93 4.08 5.64
N LEU A 700 -10.85 3.54 6.20
CA LEU A 700 -9.92 4.24 7.07
C LEU A 700 -8.61 4.67 6.41
N LYS A 701 -8.32 4.45 5.11
CA LYS A 701 -7.16 4.90 4.30
C LYS A 701 -5.97 5.56 5.03
N THR A 702 -5.48 4.99 6.14
CA THR A 702 -4.44 5.59 7.00
C THR A 702 -3.04 5.25 6.48
N GLY A 703 -2.95 4.48 5.39
CA GLY A 703 -1.71 3.81 4.97
C GLY A 703 -1.35 2.61 5.85
N GLN A 704 -2.08 2.39 6.96
CA GLN A 704 -1.95 1.24 7.85
C GLN A 704 -3.30 0.53 7.92
N PHE A 705 -3.53 -0.38 6.98
CA PHE A 705 -4.72 -1.22 6.99
C PHE A 705 -4.74 -2.08 8.25
N ALA A 706 -5.63 -1.73 9.19
CA ALA A 706 -5.88 -2.50 10.39
C ALA A 706 -7.01 -3.49 10.11
N VAL A 707 -6.64 -4.75 9.85
CA VAL A 707 -7.56 -5.83 9.48
C VAL A 707 -8.74 -5.91 10.44
N ASP A 708 -8.49 -5.79 11.74
CA ASP A 708 -9.48 -6.11 12.79
C ASP A 708 -10.49 -4.97 13.06
N THR A 709 -10.30 -3.77 12.48
CA THR A 709 -11.17 -2.59 12.75
C THR A 709 -11.68 -1.89 11.50
N SER A 710 -11.22 -2.31 10.33
CA SER A 710 -11.53 -1.65 9.07
C SER A 710 -12.81 -2.18 8.43
N HIS A 711 -13.47 -1.32 7.66
CA HIS A 711 -14.47 -1.72 6.69
C HIS A 711 -13.86 -1.61 5.30
N VAL A 712 -14.18 -2.53 4.41
CA VAL A 712 -13.62 -2.60 3.06
C VAL A 712 -14.73 -2.62 2.01
N ARG A 713 -14.45 -2.09 0.82
CA ARG A 713 -15.32 -2.17 -0.36
C ARG A 713 -14.52 -2.46 -1.62
N LEU A 714 -15.21 -2.93 -2.65
CA LEU A 714 -14.63 -3.15 -3.97
C LEU A 714 -14.29 -1.81 -4.66
N THR A 715 -13.16 -1.73 -5.35
CA THR A 715 -12.80 -0.57 -6.18
C THR A 715 -13.25 -0.76 -7.64
N SER A 716 -13.17 0.30 -8.44
CA SER A 716 -13.36 0.20 -9.90
C SER A 716 -12.40 -0.81 -10.53
N ALA A 717 -11.15 -0.86 -10.05
CA ALA A 717 -10.17 -1.84 -10.49
C ALA A 717 -10.64 -3.26 -10.15
N GLY A 718 -11.07 -3.50 -8.90
CA GLY A 718 -11.62 -4.80 -8.49
C GLY A 718 -12.81 -5.26 -9.35
N SER A 719 -13.75 -4.36 -9.65
CA SER A 719 -14.88 -4.64 -10.55
C SER A 719 -14.40 -5.01 -11.96
N HIS A 720 -13.48 -4.22 -12.53
CA HIS A 720 -12.94 -4.49 -13.87
C HIS A 720 -12.21 -5.85 -13.95
N TYR A 721 -11.61 -6.32 -12.85
CA TYR A 721 -11.05 -7.67 -12.80
C TYR A 721 -12.13 -8.75 -12.94
N LEU A 722 -13.23 -8.63 -12.18
CA LEU A 722 -14.33 -9.60 -12.19
C LEU A 722 -15.12 -9.59 -13.51
N ASP A 723 -15.35 -8.40 -14.06
CA ASP A 723 -16.25 -8.20 -15.20
C ASP A 723 -15.55 -8.35 -16.55
N HIS A 724 -14.23 -8.12 -16.60
CA HIS A 724 -13.49 -8.06 -17.87
C HIS A 724 -12.20 -8.88 -17.86
N LEU A 725 -11.22 -8.59 -17.00
CA LEU A 725 -9.88 -9.18 -17.12
C LEU A 725 -9.90 -10.70 -16.93
N THR A 726 -10.49 -11.19 -15.84
CA THR A 726 -10.53 -12.63 -15.52
C THR A 726 -11.34 -13.45 -16.53
N ARG A 727 -12.16 -12.78 -17.35
CA ARG A 727 -12.98 -13.34 -18.42
C ARG A 727 -12.29 -13.27 -19.80
N SER A 728 -11.05 -12.78 -19.86
CA SER A 728 -10.30 -12.57 -21.11
C SER A 728 -9.20 -13.62 -21.32
N PHE A 729 -9.01 -14.04 -22.56
CA PHE A 729 -7.92 -14.95 -22.96
C PHE A 729 -6.55 -14.35 -22.61
N VAL A 730 -6.35 -13.05 -22.82
CA VAL A 730 -5.05 -12.39 -22.59
C VAL A 730 -4.62 -12.47 -21.14
N TYR A 731 -5.54 -12.25 -20.21
CA TYR A 731 -5.23 -12.36 -18.79
C TYR A 731 -4.89 -13.80 -18.42
N THR A 732 -5.75 -14.76 -18.79
CA THR A 732 -5.56 -16.19 -18.52
C THR A 732 -4.24 -16.72 -19.12
N ASP A 733 -3.91 -16.32 -20.35
CA ASP A 733 -2.65 -16.67 -21.00
C ASP A 733 -1.43 -16.12 -20.25
N ALA A 734 -1.46 -14.84 -19.88
CA ALA A 734 -0.35 -14.15 -19.24
C ALA A 734 -0.02 -14.74 -17.87
N VAL A 735 -1.03 -14.91 -17.02
CA VAL A 735 -0.82 -15.37 -15.64
C VAL A 735 -0.52 -16.86 -15.53
N SER A 736 -0.89 -17.67 -16.54
CA SER A 736 -0.72 -19.13 -16.51
C SER A 736 0.70 -19.60 -16.21
N ILE A 737 1.72 -18.85 -16.63
CA ILE A 737 3.14 -19.19 -16.40
C ILE A 737 3.56 -18.91 -14.94
N ASP A 738 3.01 -17.86 -14.34
CA ASP A 738 3.38 -17.37 -13.01
C ASP A 738 2.38 -17.79 -11.91
N THR A 739 1.44 -18.68 -12.24
CA THR A 739 0.51 -19.30 -11.31
C THR A 739 1.07 -20.66 -10.83
N PRO A 740 1.02 -20.97 -9.53
CA PRO A 740 1.34 -22.31 -9.03
C PRO A 740 0.36 -23.37 -9.54
N ILE A 741 0.87 -24.51 -10.02
CA ILE A 741 0.05 -25.61 -10.53
C ILE A 741 0.52 -26.92 -9.87
N CYS A 742 -0.33 -27.51 -9.03
CA CYS A 742 -0.01 -28.76 -8.33
C CYS A 742 -0.25 -30.02 -9.18
N ASP A 743 -1.13 -29.92 -10.18
CA ASP A 743 -1.46 -31.06 -11.04
C ASP A 743 -0.34 -31.28 -12.06
N VAL A 744 0.27 -32.47 -12.04
CA VAL A 744 1.45 -32.79 -12.85
C VAL A 744 1.14 -32.77 -14.36
N GLU A 745 -0.05 -33.19 -14.76
CA GLU A 745 -0.44 -33.23 -16.18
C GLU A 745 -0.77 -31.83 -16.70
N ALA A 746 -1.54 -31.05 -15.94
CA ALA A 746 -1.78 -29.65 -16.23
C ALA A 746 -0.46 -28.86 -16.27
N PHE A 747 0.44 -29.10 -15.31
CA PHE A 747 1.76 -28.48 -15.29
C PHE A 747 2.47 -28.76 -16.61
N LYS A 748 2.61 -30.02 -17.05
CA LYS A 748 3.24 -30.41 -18.33
C LYS A 748 2.63 -29.72 -19.57
N LEU A 749 1.32 -29.49 -19.57
CA LEU A 749 0.61 -28.86 -20.68
C LEU A 749 0.79 -27.33 -20.73
N VAL A 750 0.96 -26.68 -19.57
CA VAL A 750 1.28 -25.25 -19.51
C VAL A 750 2.76 -25.04 -19.85
N LYS A 751 3.06 -24.78 -21.12
CA LYS A 751 4.42 -24.65 -21.66
C LYS A 751 4.82 -23.19 -21.92
N ASP A 752 6.11 -22.94 -21.99
CA ASP A 752 6.62 -21.69 -22.56
C ASP A 752 6.50 -21.73 -24.09
N VAL A 753 5.59 -20.93 -24.63
CA VAL A 753 5.21 -20.90 -26.04
C VAL A 753 5.03 -19.46 -26.51
N ARG A 754 5.23 -19.23 -27.81
CA ARG A 754 5.15 -17.90 -28.44
C ARG A 754 4.06 -17.80 -29.49
N MET A 755 3.79 -18.88 -30.22
CA MET A 755 2.81 -18.90 -31.30
C MET A 755 1.39 -18.79 -30.74
N LEU A 756 0.49 -18.11 -31.48
CA LEU A 756 -0.87 -17.87 -31.01
C LEU A 756 -1.62 -19.19 -30.75
N ASP A 757 -1.53 -20.16 -31.65
CA ASP A 757 -2.25 -21.44 -31.53
C ASP A 757 -1.74 -22.25 -30.31
N GLU A 758 -0.44 -22.19 -30.03
CA GLU A 758 0.15 -22.82 -28.84
C GLU A 758 -0.25 -22.10 -27.54
N ARG A 759 -0.34 -20.76 -27.57
CA ARG A 759 -0.85 -19.96 -26.44
C ARG A 759 -2.31 -20.27 -26.16
N VAL A 760 -3.13 -20.41 -27.20
CA VAL A 760 -4.52 -20.87 -27.11
C VAL A 760 -4.57 -22.25 -26.44
N ALA A 761 -3.75 -23.20 -26.88
CA ALA A 761 -3.68 -24.53 -26.28
C ALA A 761 -3.26 -24.48 -24.79
N ARG A 762 -2.25 -23.66 -24.44
CA ARG A 762 -1.84 -23.43 -23.06
C ARG A 762 -2.97 -22.86 -22.21
N SER A 763 -3.66 -21.83 -22.68
CA SER A 763 -4.77 -21.22 -21.93
C SER A 763 -5.94 -22.19 -21.75
N ARG A 764 -6.23 -23.05 -22.73
CA ARG A 764 -7.24 -24.13 -22.56
C ARG A 764 -6.82 -25.13 -21.49
N ALA A 765 -5.55 -25.54 -21.46
CA ALA A 765 -5.03 -26.46 -20.45
C ALA A 765 -5.09 -25.83 -19.05
N PHE A 766 -4.65 -24.57 -18.92
CA PHE A 766 -4.71 -23.85 -17.66
C PHE A 766 -6.16 -23.64 -17.18
N LEU A 767 -7.08 -23.24 -18.07
CA LEU A 767 -8.50 -23.10 -17.73
C LEU A 767 -9.12 -24.44 -17.30
N SER A 768 -8.77 -25.55 -17.96
CA SER A 768 -9.24 -26.89 -17.59
C SER A 768 -8.76 -27.30 -16.19
N TYR A 769 -7.57 -26.87 -15.80
CA TYR A 769 -7.07 -27.03 -14.43
C TYR A 769 -7.84 -26.16 -13.43
N LEU A 770 -8.11 -24.89 -13.74
CA LEU A 770 -8.96 -24.05 -12.90
C LEU A 770 -10.35 -24.67 -12.72
N ASP A 771 -10.94 -25.22 -13.80
CA ASP A 771 -12.22 -25.92 -13.78
C ASP A 771 -12.20 -27.21 -12.96
N SER A 772 -11.08 -27.95 -12.94
CA SER A 772 -10.95 -29.13 -12.09
C SER A 772 -10.91 -28.74 -10.62
N VAL A 773 -10.11 -27.73 -10.25
CA VAL A 773 -10.04 -27.24 -8.87
C VAL A 773 -11.39 -26.66 -8.43
N ALA A 774 -12.07 -25.87 -9.26
CA ALA A 774 -13.38 -25.32 -8.92
C ALA A 774 -14.44 -26.41 -8.68
N ARG A 775 -14.41 -27.52 -9.45
CA ARG A 775 -15.30 -28.67 -9.23
C ARG A 775 -15.05 -29.40 -7.91
N GLU A 776 -13.80 -29.44 -7.45
CA GLU A 776 -13.45 -30.02 -6.14
C GLU A 776 -14.03 -29.19 -4.97
N PHE A 777 -14.33 -27.90 -5.18
CA PHE A 777 -14.83 -26.98 -4.14
C PHE A 777 -16.14 -26.29 -4.53
N PRO A 778 -17.30 -26.98 -4.41
CA PRO A 778 -18.59 -26.47 -4.91
C PRO A 778 -19.05 -25.14 -4.30
N LYS A 779 -18.86 -24.94 -2.98
CA LYS A 779 -19.24 -23.69 -2.30
C LYS A 779 -18.53 -22.47 -2.90
N LEU A 780 -17.25 -22.63 -3.20
CA LEU A 780 -16.45 -21.60 -3.85
C LEU A 780 -16.89 -21.36 -5.29
N SER A 781 -17.12 -22.44 -6.04
CA SER A 781 -17.57 -22.36 -7.43
C SER A 781 -18.91 -21.62 -7.55
N GLN A 782 -19.83 -21.86 -6.60
CA GLN A 782 -21.10 -21.17 -6.51
C GLN A 782 -20.92 -19.68 -6.16
N GLU A 783 -20.06 -19.36 -5.19
CA GLU A 783 -19.82 -17.97 -4.78
C GLU A 783 -19.33 -17.13 -5.96
N LEU A 784 -18.44 -17.67 -6.78
CA LEU A 784 -17.85 -16.99 -7.94
C LEU A 784 -18.72 -17.02 -9.21
N ASN A 785 -19.81 -17.79 -9.22
CA ASN A 785 -20.48 -18.19 -10.47
C ASN A 785 -19.47 -18.69 -11.52
N TRP A 786 -18.55 -19.57 -11.11
CA TRP A 786 -17.36 -19.92 -11.89
C TRP A 786 -17.68 -20.48 -13.29
N GLN A 787 -18.82 -21.14 -13.45
CA GLN A 787 -19.24 -21.69 -14.75
C GLN A 787 -19.43 -20.58 -15.80
N ASP A 788 -19.97 -19.43 -15.40
CA ASP A 788 -20.14 -18.27 -16.27
C ASP A 788 -18.78 -17.66 -16.65
N VAL A 789 -17.90 -17.46 -15.66
CA VAL A 789 -16.52 -16.97 -15.89
C VAL A 789 -15.76 -17.90 -16.84
N SER A 790 -15.76 -19.20 -16.56
CA SER A 790 -15.11 -20.22 -17.40
C SER A 790 -15.66 -20.24 -18.83
N SER A 791 -16.98 -20.11 -19.00
CA SER A 791 -17.62 -20.05 -20.31
C SER A 791 -17.24 -18.79 -21.09
N ALA A 792 -17.14 -17.63 -20.41
CA ALA A 792 -16.69 -16.39 -21.02
C ALA A 792 -15.25 -16.50 -21.52
N VAL A 793 -14.33 -17.06 -20.71
CA VAL A 793 -12.93 -17.30 -21.11
C VAL A 793 -12.87 -18.26 -22.30
N ARG A 794 -13.62 -19.37 -22.29
CA ARG A 794 -13.67 -20.29 -23.44
C ARG A 794 -14.15 -19.61 -24.72
N GLY A 795 -15.19 -18.77 -24.62
CA GLY A 795 -15.68 -17.99 -25.74
C GLY A 795 -14.63 -17.03 -26.29
N ASP A 796 -13.85 -16.39 -25.42
CA ASP A 796 -12.78 -15.48 -25.84
C ASP A 796 -11.59 -16.21 -26.47
N ILE A 797 -11.21 -17.37 -25.92
CA ILE A 797 -10.21 -18.28 -26.50
C ILE A 797 -10.65 -18.70 -27.92
N GLN A 798 -11.92 -19.06 -28.12
CA GLN A 798 -12.43 -19.46 -29.43
C GLN A 798 -12.35 -18.31 -30.43
N ARG A 799 -12.72 -17.09 -30.03
CA ARG A 799 -12.58 -15.90 -30.89
C ARG A 799 -11.13 -15.65 -31.32
N ALA A 800 -10.17 -15.88 -30.42
CA ALA A 800 -8.74 -15.74 -30.74
C ALA A 800 -8.28 -16.78 -31.78
N GLU A 801 -8.76 -18.02 -31.67
CA GLU A 801 -8.47 -19.11 -32.62
C GLU A 801 -9.10 -18.88 -33.99
N ASP A 802 -10.37 -18.44 -34.03
CA ASP A 802 -11.07 -18.11 -35.27
C ASP A 802 -10.38 -16.95 -36.01
N SER A 803 -9.85 -15.99 -35.26
CA SER A 803 -9.07 -14.86 -35.79
C SER A 803 -7.70 -15.29 -36.34
N SER A 804 -7.08 -16.32 -35.75
CA SER A 804 -5.85 -16.95 -36.25
C SER A 804 -6.12 -17.65 -37.59
N SER A 805 -7.20 -18.44 -37.64
CA SER A 805 -7.62 -19.24 -38.80
C SER A 805 -8.02 -18.39 -40.01
N ARG A 806 -8.66 -17.23 -39.79
CA ARG A 806 -8.96 -16.27 -40.88
C ARG A 806 -7.71 -15.62 -41.46
N ARG A 807 -6.65 -15.42 -40.67
CA ARG A 807 -5.37 -14.85 -41.14
C ARG A 807 -4.54 -15.86 -41.93
N SER A 808 -4.70 -17.15 -41.72
CA SER A 808 -4.01 -18.20 -42.48
C SER A 808 -4.69 -18.54 -43.82
N HIS A 809 -5.98 -18.22 -44.01
CA HIS A 809 -6.71 -18.39 -45.28
C HIS A 809 -6.63 -17.19 -46.24
N VAL A 810 -6.12 -16.04 -45.77
CA VAL A 810 -5.94 -14.81 -46.58
C VAL A 810 -4.47 -14.65 -47.04
N ARG A 811 -3.59 -15.61 -46.70
CA ARG A 811 -2.19 -15.65 -47.15
C ARG A 811 -1.98 -16.61 -48.31
#